data_AF-A0A2E8RX25-F1
#
_entry.id   AF-A0A2E8RX25-F1
#
_cell.length_a   1.000
_cell.length_b   1.000
_cell.length_c   1.000
_cell.angle_alpha   90.00
_cell.angle_beta   90.00
_cell.angle_gamma   90.00
#
_symmetry.space_group_name_H-M   'P 1'
#
loop_
_entity.id
_entity.type
_entity.pdbx_description
1 polymer ?
#
loop_
_entity_poly.entity_id
_entity_poly.type
_entity_poly.pdbx_seq_one_letter_code
_entity_poly.pdbx_strand_id
1 'polypeptide(L)'
;MLLLVACGDTGPNMALDTLTDIAVQSDATLPQDTAFSPDTPPTDIIPPNSDTSNSDVATPPSDTAASDVFEPGLCDLVDSNEEWSLCASGPDYCAVVFEDSTGCAEICEALELDCYAAWENTEDCAPDLDRPPLACDPASGHQSDYCVCRTAESTCVPNCNGKTCGDDGCGGPCGSCGEGVPCVDGQCQCVPKTCMSELMHCGGDYNDGCGGTFSCTGTCPPEHPCDGGFCGGAPAPCLANNCPAFPGAQGEGMFATGGRGGDVCHVTSLSNSGAGTLRKCADSQTGPRTVVFDVAGHIQLSSPIVFEQNNLTIAGQTAPGDGIVISGYDVQIKANDVIVQHIRFRAGDTKAPDCPGGGSGFTEDSLTLSGSRIIVDHVSASWGIDENLSGGSAFNDMTIQYSIIAEGLYQTGLFHGECSDIHEPGGSKGHSMGGLYKPKDGDGDISIHHNLFAHNGNRNPAVGSYESDQVFRADIRNNVIYNCPSMGYTSGVSEKVYVNYVGNYGIFGPSSSSDDLFKGNEDNNLKLYKADNRLDKDKDGNFDGVDHGSSMWGGDYDNSGSPFTFKAVTTHASEDVPPLVLSWAGARPWSRDQTDERVIDDVYDNTGSLINSQSAVGGVGPLDAGEPVIDSDGDGMPDAFEVAYGTNPNSADNNGDIDGDGYTNLENYLHWAARPR
;
A
#
# COMPACT_ATOMS: atom_id res chain seq x y z
N MET A 1 -12.79 60.11 -21.50
CA MET A 1 -13.01 60.23 -22.96
C MET A 1 -14.02 59.15 -23.32
N LEU A 2 -15.05 59.53 -24.07
CA LEU A 2 -16.19 58.79 -24.66
C LEU A 2 -16.18 57.24 -24.59
N LEU A 3 -17.23 56.55 -24.09
CA LEU A 3 -18.60 56.33 -24.65
C LEU A 3 -18.63 55.29 -25.81
N LEU A 4 -19.60 54.38 -25.98
CA LEU A 4 -20.78 53.91 -25.20
C LEU A 4 -21.45 52.70 -25.95
N VAL A 5 -22.06 51.70 -25.26
CA VAL A 5 -23.38 50.98 -25.53
C VAL A 5 -23.72 50.43 -26.96
N ALA A 6 -24.57 49.42 -27.27
CA ALA A 6 -25.60 48.56 -26.63
C ALA A 6 -25.53 47.13 -27.30
N CYS A 7 -26.05 46.00 -26.80
CA CYS A 7 -27.41 45.60 -26.33
C CYS A 7 -28.49 45.46 -27.44
N GLY A 8 -29.17 44.29 -27.54
CA GLY A 8 -30.34 44.09 -28.41
C GLY A 8 -30.79 42.62 -28.61
N ASP A 9 -31.97 42.27 -28.10
CA ASP A 9 -32.62 40.94 -28.19
C ASP A 9 -33.21 40.58 -29.57
N THR A 10 -33.51 39.29 -29.81
CA THR A 10 -34.88 38.73 -30.12
C THR A 10 -34.85 37.28 -30.67
N GLY A 11 -35.78 36.41 -30.21
CA GLY A 11 -36.18 35.16 -30.91
C GLY A 11 -37.52 35.37 -31.67
N PRO A 12 -38.41 34.36 -31.87
CA PRO A 12 -38.28 32.89 -31.88
C PRO A 12 -38.95 32.24 -33.14
N ASN A 13 -39.04 30.89 -33.22
CA ASN A 13 -40.12 30.05 -33.84
C ASN A 13 -39.60 28.60 -34.03
N MET A 14 -40.20 27.53 -33.47
CA MET A 14 -41.45 26.83 -33.83
C MET A 14 -41.48 26.12 -35.20
N ALA A 15 -41.51 24.77 -35.17
CA ALA A 15 -42.42 23.92 -35.95
C ALA A 15 -42.42 22.46 -35.42
N LEU A 16 -43.58 21.79 -35.47
CA LEU A 16 -43.84 20.40 -35.06
C LEU A 16 -44.57 19.67 -36.21
N ASP A 17 -44.54 18.34 -36.23
CA ASP A 17 -45.45 17.34 -36.89
C ASP A 17 -44.65 16.17 -37.51
N THR A 18 -44.80 14.87 -37.20
CA THR A 18 -45.90 13.92 -36.84
C THR A 18 -46.33 12.99 -38.00
N LEU A 19 -46.84 11.78 -37.63
CA LEU A 19 -47.54 10.75 -38.45
C LEU A 19 -46.70 9.71 -39.25
N THR A 20 -47.05 8.41 -39.40
CA THR A 20 -47.78 7.38 -38.59
C THR A 20 -47.70 5.99 -39.29
N ASP A 21 -47.77 4.90 -38.51
CA ASP A 21 -48.38 3.56 -38.74
C ASP A 21 -48.44 2.84 -40.12
N ILE A 22 -48.04 1.55 -40.10
CA ILE A 22 -48.78 0.42 -40.73
C ILE A 22 -48.71 -0.81 -39.77
N ALA A 23 -49.78 -1.61 -39.68
CA ALA A 23 -49.92 -2.79 -38.80
C ALA A 23 -50.42 -4.05 -39.56
N VAL A 24 -50.91 -5.10 -38.84
CA VAL A 24 -51.70 -6.31 -39.29
C VAL A 24 -50.84 -7.55 -39.69
N GLN A 25 -51.03 -8.83 -39.25
CA GLN A 25 -52.07 -9.54 -38.44
C GLN A 25 -51.60 -10.93 -37.83
N SER A 26 -52.25 -11.35 -36.71
CA SER A 26 -52.75 -12.71 -36.24
C SER A 26 -52.11 -14.06 -36.67
N ASP A 27 -51.98 -15.11 -35.84
CA ASP A 27 -53.01 -15.92 -35.10
C ASP A 27 -52.32 -16.85 -34.03
N ALA A 28 -52.86 -17.09 -32.81
CA ALA A 28 -53.58 -18.31 -32.32
C ALA A 28 -52.80 -19.67 -32.37
N THR A 29 -52.78 -20.62 -31.41
CA THR A 29 -53.70 -21.06 -30.31
C THR A 29 -53.00 -21.78 -29.12
N LEU A 30 -53.70 -22.02 -27.99
CA LEU A 30 -53.37 -22.97 -26.89
C LEU A 30 -54.01 -24.37 -27.12
N PRO A 31 -53.60 -25.45 -26.40
CA PRO A 31 -54.31 -25.86 -25.17
C PRO A 31 -53.45 -26.49 -24.04
N GLN A 32 -54.11 -26.93 -22.95
CA GLN A 32 -53.57 -27.33 -21.63
C GLN A 32 -53.32 -28.86 -21.43
N ASP A 33 -53.14 -29.25 -20.14
CA ASP A 33 -53.18 -30.57 -19.49
C ASP A 33 -51.83 -31.34 -19.39
N THR A 34 -51.46 -32.01 -18.28
CA THR A 34 -52.14 -32.34 -16.99
C THR A 34 -51.12 -32.53 -15.84
N ALA A 35 -51.60 -32.55 -14.59
CA ALA A 35 -50.78 -32.79 -13.39
C ALA A 35 -50.73 -34.28 -12.96
N PHE A 36 -49.67 -34.70 -12.26
CA PHE A 36 -49.70 -35.79 -11.26
C PHE A 36 -48.57 -35.61 -10.21
N SER A 37 -48.76 -36.17 -9.01
CA SER A 37 -47.89 -35.98 -7.83
C SER A 37 -47.38 -37.36 -7.30
N PRO A 38 -46.85 -37.49 -6.06
CA PRO A 38 -45.49 -37.96 -5.79
C PRO A 38 -45.40 -39.43 -5.32
N ASP A 39 -44.19 -39.93 -5.02
CA ASP A 39 -43.95 -40.88 -3.90
C ASP A 39 -42.45 -41.07 -3.60
N THR A 40 -42.12 -41.51 -2.37
CA THR A 40 -40.75 -41.71 -1.83
C THR A 40 -40.52 -43.17 -1.35
N PRO A 41 -39.54 -43.47 -0.48
CA PRO A 41 -38.40 -44.38 -0.70
C PRO A 41 -38.65 -45.85 -0.25
N PRO A 42 -37.62 -46.72 -0.14
CA PRO A 42 -37.21 -47.13 1.22
C PRO A 42 -35.77 -47.68 1.47
N THR A 43 -35.34 -47.53 2.75
CA THR A 43 -34.64 -48.48 3.67
C THR A 43 -33.11 -48.76 3.70
N ASP A 44 -32.62 -48.79 4.95
CA ASP A 44 -31.29 -49.17 5.49
C ASP A 44 -30.91 -50.66 5.41
N ILE A 45 -29.60 -50.98 5.50
CA ILE A 45 -29.02 -52.15 6.24
C ILE A 45 -27.60 -51.83 6.79
N ILE A 46 -27.30 -52.26 8.03
CA ILE A 46 -26.00 -52.26 8.77
C ILE A 46 -25.96 -53.57 9.63
N PRO A 47 -24.84 -54.14 10.16
CA PRO A 47 -23.47 -54.46 9.70
C PRO A 47 -23.24 -56.03 9.69
N PRO A 48 -22.06 -56.70 9.94
CA PRO A 48 -21.28 -56.66 11.22
C PRO A 48 -19.73 -56.96 11.24
N ASN A 49 -19.05 -56.34 12.22
CA ASN A 49 -17.95 -56.81 13.10
C ASN A 49 -16.55 -57.32 12.68
N SER A 50 -15.63 -57.09 13.64
CA SER A 50 -14.42 -57.84 14.10
C SER A 50 -13.04 -57.43 13.55
N ASP A 51 -11.92 -57.43 14.31
CA ASP A 51 -11.62 -57.41 15.77
C ASP A 51 -10.07 -57.21 15.95
N THR A 52 -9.55 -57.23 17.19
CA THR A 52 -8.13 -57.19 17.68
C THR A 52 -7.53 -55.78 17.86
N SER A 53 -7.19 -55.25 19.07
CA SER A 53 -6.47 -55.71 20.29
C SER A 53 -4.94 -55.53 20.18
N ASN A 54 -4.15 -55.07 21.18
CA ASN A 54 -4.37 -54.48 22.53
C ASN A 54 -2.98 -53.96 23.06
N SER A 55 -2.91 -53.49 24.31
CA SER A 55 -1.72 -53.32 25.17
C SER A 55 -0.95 -51.97 25.06
N ASP A 56 -0.48 -51.36 26.16
CA ASP A 56 -0.86 -51.52 27.58
C ASP A 56 -0.39 -50.34 28.48
N VAL A 57 -0.93 -50.27 29.72
CA VAL A 57 -0.32 -49.73 30.97
C VAL A 57 0.21 -48.27 31.01
N ALA A 58 -0.09 -47.41 32.01
CA ALA A 58 -1.11 -47.41 33.08
C ALA A 58 -1.18 -46.01 33.79
N THR A 59 -2.15 -45.86 34.69
CA THR A 59 -2.30 -44.80 35.73
C THR A 59 -1.84 -45.38 37.11
N PRO A 60 -2.05 -44.79 38.32
CA PRO A 60 -2.64 -43.51 38.80
C PRO A 60 -1.66 -42.80 39.81
N PRO A 61 -2.01 -41.92 40.81
CA PRO A 61 -3.32 -41.48 41.33
C PRO A 61 -3.52 -39.99 41.71
N SER A 62 -4.76 -39.70 42.14
CA SER A 62 -5.23 -38.48 42.81
C SER A 62 -4.86 -38.44 44.31
N ASP A 63 -4.70 -37.24 44.90
CA ASP A 63 -5.76 -36.56 45.69
C ASP A 63 -5.29 -35.39 46.59
N THR A 64 -6.22 -34.47 46.87
CA THR A 64 -6.28 -33.52 48.02
C THR A 64 -5.27 -32.35 48.20
N ALA A 65 -5.73 -31.15 47.79
CA ALA A 65 -5.98 -29.93 48.59
C ALA A 65 -4.89 -29.21 49.47
N ALA A 66 -4.77 -27.90 49.17
CA ALA A 66 -4.74 -26.73 50.08
C ALA A 66 -3.40 -26.02 50.46
N SER A 67 -3.41 -24.70 50.18
CA SER A 67 -2.78 -23.53 50.84
C SER A 67 -1.25 -23.37 50.92
N ASP A 68 -0.80 -22.28 50.29
CA ASP A 68 0.20 -21.27 50.68
C ASP A 68 1.60 -21.70 51.19
N VAL A 69 2.65 -21.42 50.40
CA VAL A 69 3.79 -20.53 50.75
C VAL A 69 4.34 -19.89 49.46
N PHE A 70 4.66 -18.60 49.53
CA PHE A 70 5.31 -17.71 48.54
C PHE A 70 6.27 -18.34 47.52
N GLU A 71 6.06 -18.01 46.24
CA GLU A 71 7.14 -17.77 45.27
C GLU A 71 7.51 -16.26 45.36
N PRO A 72 8.79 -15.88 45.42
CA PRO A 72 9.21 -14.47 45.46
C PRO A 72 9.07 -13.78 44.09
N GLY A 73 8.92 -12.46 44.10
CA GLY A 73 9.00 -11.62 42.91
C GLY A 73 10.43 -11.55 42.35
N LEU A 74 10.55 -11.24 41.06
CA LEU A 74 11.82 -11.22 40.33
C LEU A 74 12.91 -10.36 40.99
N CYS A 75 12.50 -9.28 41.66
CA CYS A 75 13.40 -8.30 42.29
C CYS A 75 13.54 -8.49 43.81
N ASP A 76 12.99 -9.55 44.39
CA ASP A 76 13.02 -9.81 45.85
C ASP A 76 14.44 -10.15 46.35
N LEU A 77 15.39 -10.40 45.45
CA LEU A 77 16.83 -10.54 45.76
C LEU A 77 17.54 -9.19 45.97
N VAL A 78 16.88 -8.05 45.68
CA VAL A 78 17.43 -6.72 46.02
C VAL A 78 17.23 -6.44 47.52
N ASP A 79 18.05 -7.09 48.36
CA ASP A 79 18.33 -6.58 49.69
C ASP A 79 18.99 -5.20 49.53
N SER A 80 18.37 -4.15 50.09
CA SER A 80 18.95 -2.81 50.11
C SER A 80 20.22 -2.81 50.98
N ASN A 81 21.39 -2.85 50.35
CA ASN A 81 22.67 -2.66 51.00
C ASN A 81 23.04 -1.16 51.01
N GLU A 82 24.25 -0.81 51.48
CA GLU A 82 24.72 0.59 51.48
C GLU A 82 25.23 1.06 50.09
N GLU A 83 25.14 0.23 49.05
CA GLU A 83 25.72 0.49 47.71
C GLU A 83 24.67 0.60 46.57
N TRP A 84 23.47 0.02 46.72
CA TRP A 84 22.37 0.12 45.74
C TRP A 84 20.96 0.03 46.35
N SER A 85 19.94 0.48 45.59
CA SER A 85 18.53 0.48 46.01
C SER A 85 17.56 0.25 44.85
N LEU A 86 16.58 -0.63 45.05
CA LEU A 86 15.48 -0.88 44.10
C LEU A 86 14.57 0.36 44.00
N CYS A 87 14.35 0.84 42.78
CA CYS A 87 13.50 2.00 42.49
C CYS A 87 12.17 1.61 41.84
N ALA A 88 12.16 0.61 40.97
CA ALA A 88 10.95 0.03 40.40
C ALA A 88 11.15 -1.45 40.04
N SER A 89 10.04 -2.18 39.88
CA SER A 89 10.05 -3.60 39.51
C SER A 89 8.82 -3.92 38.67
N GLY A 90 9.02 -4.68 37.59
CA GLY A 90 7.95 -5.29 36.80
C GLY A 90 7.97 -6.82 36.91
N PRO A 91 7.10 -7.51 36.16
CA PRO A 91 7.06 -8.98 36.13
C PRO A 91 8.34 -9.59 35.52
N ASP A 92 9.09 -8.82 34.73
CA ASP A 92 10.23 -9.25 33.92
C ASP A 92 11.44 -8.27 33.99
N TYR A 93 11.38 -7.26 34.87
CA TYR A 93 12.45 -6.27 35.02
C TYR A 93 12.65 -5.76 36.46
N CYS A 94 13.89 -5.39 36.79
CA CYS A 94 14.28 -4.67 38.00
C CYS A 94 15.00 -3.38 37.64
N ALA A 95 14.63 -2.28 38.30
CA ALA A 95 15.13 -0.94 38.03
C ALA A 95 15.80 -0.38 39.30
N VAL A 96 17.11 -0.15 39.25
CA VAL A 96 17.99 0.01 40.44
C VAL A 96 18.88 1.25 40.30
N VAL A 97 19.07 2.00 41.38
CA VAL A 97 20.04 3.11 41.52
C VAL A 97 21.19 2.67 42.43
N PHE A 98 22.40 3.15 42.17
CA PHE A 98 23.62 2.70 42.84
C PHE A 98 24.63 3.83 43.08
N GLU A 99 25.60 3.61 43.98
CA GLU A 99 26.74 4.53 44.16
C GLU A 99 27.85 4.27 43.12
N ASP A 100 28.54 5.33 42.68
CA ASP A 100 29.51 5.42 41.56
C ASP A 100 30.63 4.34 41.47
N SER A 101 30.73 3.42 42.44
CA SER A 101 31.72 2.34 42.46
C SER A 101 31.27 1.00 41.90
N THR A 102 29.96 0.76 41.73
CA THR A 102 29.44 -0.62 41.65
C THR A 102 28.94 -1.05 40.26
N GLY A 103 28.48 -0.11 39.42
CA GLY A 103 28.26 -0.33 37.97
C GLY A 103 27.10 -1.26 37.57
N CYS A 104 26.46 -0.99 36.42
CA CYS A 104 25.24 -1.70 36.04
C CYS A 104 25.40 -3.20 35.73
N ALA A 105 26.57 -3.62 35.26
CA ALA A 105 26.79 -5.03 34.94
C ALA A 105 26.83 -5.93 36.20
N GLU A 106 27.49 -5.47 37.27
CA GLU A 106 27.65 -6.23 38.51
C GLU A 106 26.32 -6.34 39.27
N ILE A 107 25.48 -5.30 39.21
CA ILE A 107 24.13 -5.27 39.79
C ILE A 107 23.19 -6.26 39.07
N CYS A 108 23.17 -6.26 37.73
CA CYS A 108 22.29 -7.17 37.00
C CYS A 108 22.75 -8.64 37.12
N GLU A 109 24.06 -8.90 37.12
CA GLU A 109 24.62 -10.24 37.38
C GLU A 109 24.25 -10.74 38.79
N ALA A 110 24.28 -9.87 39.81
CA ALA A 110 23.86 -10.20 41.18
C ALA A 110 22.36 -10.54 41.31
N LEU A 111 21.53 -10.15 40.34
CA LEU A 111 20.11 -10.48 40.26
C LEU A 111 19.80 -11.66 39.33
N GLU A 112 20.82 -12.28 38.72
CA GLU A 112 20.69 -13.30 37.68
C GLU A 112 19.90 -12.80 36.44
N LEU A 113 20.06 -11.51 36.09
CA LEU A 113 19.37 -10.82 35.00
C LEU A 113 20.36 -10.16 34.00
N ASP A 114 19.92 -9.95 32.76
CA ASP A 114 20.70 -9.22 31.75
C ASP A 114 20.53 -7.70 31.92
N CYS A 115 21.61 -6.94 31.76
CA CYS A 115 21.56 -5.47 31.73
C CYS A 115 20.92 -4.99 30.42
N TYR A 116 19.65 -4.60 30.50
CA TYR A 116 18.84 -4.11 29.37
C TYR A 116 19.14 -2.64 29.03
N ALA A 117 19.36 -1.81 30.05
CA ALA A 117 19.76 -0.41 29.87
C ALA A 117 20.57 0.09 31.08
N ALA A 118 21.56 0.94 30.81
CA ALA A 118 22.41 1.57 31.81
C ALA A 118 22.55 3.06 31.50
N TRP A 119 22.51 3.88 32.55
CA TRP A 119 22.87 5.28 32.52
C TRP A 119 23.97 5.52 33.54
N GLU A 120 25.16 5.88 33.06
CA GLU A 120 26.30 6.31 33.87
C GLU A 120 26.75 7.68 33.39
N ASN A 121 27.04 8.58 34.33
CA ASN A 121 27.56 9.91 34.02
C ASN A 121 29.01 9.85 33.54
N THR A 122 29.26 10.33 32.32
CA THR A 122 30.62 10.44 31.75
C THR A 122 31.36 11.70 32.27
N GLU A 123 32.66 11.83 31.95
CA GLU A 123 33.64 12.70 32.63
C GLU A 123 33.13 14.11 33.03
N ASP A 124 33.57 14.56 34.22
CA ASP A 124 33.29 15.84 34.90
C ASP A 124 31.97 15.98 35.70
N CYS A 125 31.21 14.89 35.90
CA CYS A 125 30.13 14.79 36.91
C CYS A 125 29.03 15.88 36.83
N ALA A 126 28.71 16.34 35.62
CA ALA A 126 27.59 17.26 35.38
C ALA A 126 26.31 16.48 35.00
N PRO A 127 25.11 16.87 35.48
CA PRO A 127 23.86 16.19 35.13
C PRO A 127 23.48 16.44 33.66
N ASP A 128 23.04 15.40 32.96
CA ASP A 128 22.32 15.51 31.68
C ASP A 128 20.91 16.08 31.94
N LEU A 129 20.65 17.29 31.43
CA LEU A 129 19.40 18.02 31.64
C LEU A 129 18.40 17.83 30.48
N ASP A 130 18.77 17.11 29.42
CA ASP A 130 17.93 16.94 28.23
C ASP A 130 16.99 15.71 28.32
N ARG A 131 16.95 15.02 29.47
CA ARG A 131 16.06 13.87 29.72
C ARG A 131 15.13 14.09 30.93
N PRO A 132 13.88 13.58 30.87
CA PRO A 132 12.91 13.75 31.95
C PRO A 132 13.32 12.95 33.21
N PRO A 133 13.15 13.50 34.42
CA PRO A 133 13.51 12.82 35.66
C PRO A 133 12.59 11.62 35.92
N LEU A 134 13.20 10.47 36.26
CA LEU A 134 12.48 9.29 36.72
C LEU A 134 11.93 9.49 38.14
N ALA A 135 10.83 8.80 38.46
CA ALA A 135 10.01 9.05 39.66
C ALA A 135 10.66 8.63 41.00
N CYS A 136 11.95 8.30 41.00
CA CYS A 136 12.61 7.55 42.07
C CYS A 136 12.99 8.43 43.29
N ASP A 137 13.26 9.74 43.12
CA ASP A 137 13.72 10.56 44.24
C ASP A 137 13.46 12.09 44.12
N PRO A 138 12.58 12.67 44.97
CA PRO A 138 12.45 14.12 45.16
C PRO A 138 13.30 14.72 46.30
N ALA A 139 14.12 13.92 46.99
CA ALA A 139 14.60 14.19 48.35
C ALA A 139 16.12 13.97 48.64
N SER A 140 16.86 13.09 47.94
CA SER A 140 18.33 12.96 48.18
C SER A 140 19.17 14.05 47.52
N GLY A 141 18.72 14.60 46.39
CA GLY A 141 19.45 15.63 45.64
C GLY A 141 20.52 15.10 44.67
N HIS A 142 20.55 13.79 44.41
CA HIS A 142 21.36 13.19 43.35
C HIS A 142 20.52 12.99 42.07
N GLN A 143 21.16 13.12 40.89
CA GLN A 143 20.59 12.83 39.57
C GLN A 143 21.61 11.99 38.77
N SER A 144 22.04 10.88 39.35
CA SER A 144 23.16 10.09 38.86
C SER A 144 22.94 8.60 39.07
N ASP A 145 23.24 7.86 38.00
CA ASP A 145 23.56 6.44 37.90
C ASP A 145 22.44 5.41 38.21
N TYR A 146 21.93 4.77 37.14
CA TYR A 146 20.72 3.94 37.14
C TYR A 146 20.77 2.80 36.10
N CYS A 147 20.21 1.64 36.45
CA CYS A 147 20.19 0.43 35.63
C CYS A 147 18.79 -0.18 35.50
N VAL A 148 18.53 -0.81 34.35
CA VAL A 148 17.41 -1.72 34.11
C VAL A 148 17.96 -3.12 33.81
N CYS A 149 17.63 -4.09 34.65
CA CYS A 149 17.96 -5.50 34.48
C CYS A 149 16.69 -6.27 34.06
N ARG A 150 16.77 -7.20 33.10
CA ARG A 150 15.62 -8.00 32.60
C ARG A 150 15.97 -9.47 32.43
N THR A 151 14.97 -10.34 32.40
CA THR A 151 15.17 -11.76 32.03
C THR A 151 15.52 -11.86 30.54
N ALA A 152 16.52 -12.69 30.19
CA ALA A 152 16.86 -13.02 28.81
C ALA A 152 15.61 -13.43 28.01
N GLU A 153 15.40 -12.82 26.83
CA GLU A 153 14.13 -12.91 26.11
C GLU A 153 13.70 -14.35 25.79
N SER A 154 12.66 -14.83 26.48
CA SER A 154 11.73 -15.79 25.89
C SER A 154 10.59 -15.00 25.25
N THR A 155 10.42 -15.11 23.94
CA THR A 155 9.31 -14.47 23.21
C THR A 155 7.97 -14.82 23.86
N CYS A 156 7.26 -13.82 24.36
CA CYS A 156 5.90 -14.03 24.84
C CYS A 156 5.02 -14.42 23.65
N VAL A 157 4.26 -15.51 23.79
CA VAL A 157 3.36 -16.01 22.75
C VAL A 157 1.92 -15.66 23.15
N PRO A 158 1.27 -14.69 22.47
CA PRO A 158 -0.11 -14.29 22.76
C PRO A 158 -1.06 -15.49 22.76
N ASN A 159 -1.86 -15.62 23.81
CA ASN A 159 -2.80 -16.73 23.98
C ASN A 159 -4.25 -16.24 24.04
N CYS A 160 -4.91 -16.29 22.88
CA CYS A 160 -6.28 -15.83 22.67
C CYS A 160 -7.32 -16.97 22.73
N ASN A 161 -6.90 -18.21 22.99
CA ASN A 161 -7.78 -19.37 22.88
C ASN A 161 -8.97 -19.29 23.85
N GLY A 162 -10.18 -19.25 23.28
CA GLY A 162 -11.44 -19.18 24.03
C GLY A 162 -11.78 -17.80 24.61
N LYS A 163 -11.03 -16.74 24.29
CA LYS A 163 -11.33 -15.36 24.71
C LYS A 163 -12.18 -14.67 23.64
N THR A 164 -13.32 -14.12 24.06
CA THR A 164 -14.10 -13.19 23.21
C THR A 164 -13.37 -11.85 23.07
N CYS A 165 -12.81 -11.35 24.18
CA CYS A 165 -11.82 -10.27 24.22
C CYS A 165 -11.23 -10.24 25.64
N GLY A 166 -9.93 -9.93 25.75
CA GLY A 166 -9.22 -9.83 27.02
C GLY A 166 -7.71 -9.73 26.82
N ASP A 167 -6.97 -9.53 27.90
CA ASP A 167 -5.50 -9.56 27.92
C ASP A 167 -4.95 -10.84 27.26
N ASP A 168 -3.93 -10.74 26.41
CA ASP A 168 -3.34 -11.82 25.63
C ASP A 168 -2.28 -12.65 26.39
N GLY A 169 -1.87 -12.22 27.59
CA GLY A 169 -0.78 -12.77 28.39
C GLY A 169 0.57 -12.10 28.16
N CYS A 170 0.64 -11.15 27.23
CA CYS A 170 1.84 -10.44 26.77
C CYS A 170 1.71 -8.90 26.84
N GLY A 171 0.62 -8.40 27.45
CA GLY A 171 0.34 -6.96 27.60
C GLY A 171 -0.46 -6.33 26.46
N GLY A 172 -0.91 -7.13 25.48
CA GLY A 172 -1.85 -6.71 24.45
C GLY A 172 -3.29 -7.19 24.72
N PRO A 173 -4.33 -6.56 24.17
CA PRO A 173 -5.66 -7.14 24.13
C PRO A 173 -5.81 -8.08 22.91
N CYS A 174 -6.48 -9.22 23.08
CA CYS A 174 -6.86 -10.09 21.97
C CYS A 174 -8.16 -10.89 22.18
N GLY A 175 -8.70 -11.40 21.08
CA GLY A 175 -9.97 -12.12 21.01
C GLY A 175 -10.89 -11.50 19.95
N SER A 176 -11.81 -12.31 19.41
CA SER A 176 -12.75 -11.87 18.38
C SER A 176 -14.04 -11.31 18.98
N CYS A 177 -14.10 -9.98 19.02
CA CYS A 177 -15.34 -9.23 19.10
C CYS A 177 -16.09 -9.31 17.76
N GLY A 178 -17.41 -9.14 17.80
CA GLY A 178 -18.26 -9.26 16.59
C GLY A 178 -17.93 -8.23 15.51
N GLU A 179 -18.44 -8.47 14.30
CA GLU A 179 -18.22 -7.66 13.10
C GLU A 179 -18.24 -6.13 13.37
N GLY A 180 -17.13 -5.46 13.07
CA GLY A 180 -16.98 -4.01 13.24
C GLY A 180 -16.64 -3.51 14.66
N VAL A 181 -16.42 -4.40 15.63
CA VAL A 181 -16.09 -4.03 17.02
C VAL A 181 -14.67 -4.49 17.37
N PRO A 182 -13.69 -3.60 17.63
CA PRO A 182 -12.36 -4.02 18.08
C PRO A 182 -12.31 -4.41 19.57
N CYS A 183 -11.29 -5.18 19.95
CA CYS A 183 -10.96 -5.51 21.33
C CYS A 183 -10.03 -4.43 21.92
N VAL A 184 -10.58 -3.50 22.70
CA VAL A 184 -9.87 -2.33 23.25
C VAL A 184 -9.86 -2.44 24.79
N ASP A 185 -8.68 -2.35 25.40
CA ASP A 185 -8.46 -2.50 26.85
C ASP A 185 -9.09 -3.78 27.44
N GLY A 186 -9.06 -4.87 26.67
CA GLY A 186 -9.64 -6.16 27.06
C GLY A 186 -11.17 -6.17 27.10
N GLN A 187 -11.85 -5.20 26.48
CA GLN A 187 -13.30 -5.22 26.24
C GLN A 187 -13.67 -5.01 24.78
N CYS A 188 -14.77 -5.62 24.34
CA CYS A 188 -15.36 -5.31 23.04
C CYS A 188 -15.98 -3.92 23.08
N GLN A 189 -15.25 -2.94 22.57
CA GLN A 189 -15.68 -1.54 22.55
C GLN A 189 -16.01 -1.15 21.12
N CYS A 190 -17.24 -0.71 20.87
CA CYS A 190 -17.58 -0.15 19.58
C CYS A 190 -16.90 1.21 19.44
N VAL A 191 -16.01 1.34 18.47
CA VAL A 191 -15.33 2.60 18.13
C VAL A 191 -16.16 3.28 17.04
N PRO A 192 -16.78 4.45 17.31
CA PRO A 192 -17.60 5.14 16.32
C PRO A 192 -16.79 5.51 15.08
N LYS A 193 -17.26 5.11 13.90
CA LYS A 193 -16.70 5.58 12.63
C LYS A 193 -16.77 7.11 12.56
N THR A 194 -15.70 7.71 12.04
CA THR A 194 -15.59 9.14 11.73
C THR A 194 -15.26 9.31 10.24
N CYS A 195 -15.40 10.52 9.70
CA CYS A 195 -14.95 10.80 8.33
C CYS A 195 -13.42 10.61 8.27
N MET A 196 -12.93 9.61 7.55
CA MET A 196 -11.48 9.38 7.37
C MET A 196 -10.78 10.62 6.78
N SER A 197 -11.41 11.25 5.80
CA SER A 197 -11.16 12.65 5.41
C SER A 197 -12.40 13.22 4.70
N GLU A 198 -12.52 14.55 4.66
CA GLU A 198 -13.55 15.23 3.82
C GLU A 198 -13.32 15.04 2.30
N LEU A 199 -12.22 14.39 1.90
CA LEU A 199 -11.90 14.07 0.50
C LEU A 199 -12.28 12.65 0.10
N MET A 200 -12.62 11.76 1.04
CA MET A 200 -13.07 10.37 0.79
C MET A 200 -14.58 10.15 0.99
N HIS A 201 -15.22 10.96 1.83
CA HIS A 201 -16.64 10.85 2.15
C HIS A 201 -17.41 12.07 1.65
N CYS A 202 -18.65 11.87 1.22
CA CYS A 202 -19.42 12.90 0.51
C CYS A 202 -20.92 12.83 0.75
N GLY A 203 -21.53 13.97 1.09
CA GLY A 203 -22.95 14.18 0.88
C GLY A 203 -23.92 13.52 1.88
N GLY A 204 -23.60 13.42 3.16
CA GLY A 204 -24.63 13.04 4.14
C GLY A 204 -24.20 12.74 5.58
N ASP A 205 -25.20 12.31 6.35
CA ASP A 205 -25.07 11.72 7.69
C ASP A 205 -25.01 10.19 7.57
N TYR A 206 -23.98 9.58 8.15
CA TYR A 206 -23.70 8.14 8.17
C TYR A 206 -23.91 7.55 9.55
N ASN A 207 -24.24 6.26 9.61
CA ASN A 207 -24.26 5.51 10.87
C ASN A 207 -22.82 5.23 11.33
N ASP A 208 -22.50 5.56 12.58
CA ASP A 208 -21.15 5.37 13.14
C ASP A 208 -20.81 3.91 13.49
N GLY A 209 -21.73 2.97 13.28
CA GLY A 209 -21.60 1.56 13.66
C GLY A 209 -21.94 1.28 15.13
N CYS A 210 -22.03 2.33 15.96
CA CYS A 210 -22.21 2.26 17.41
C CYS A 210 -23.57 2.82 17.88
N GLY A 211 -24.47 3.13 16.94
CA GLY A 211 -25.83 3.62 17.21
C GLY A 211 -25.96 5.14 17.24
N GLY A 212 -24.91 5.87 16.88
CA GLY A 212 -24.94 7.30 16.57
C GLY A 212 -24.82 7.55 15.06
N THR A 213 -24.54 8.81 14.72
CA THR A 213 -24.33 9.24 13.33
C THR A 213 -23.25 10.31 13.22
N PHE A 214 -22.42 10.24 12.19
CA PHE A 214 -21.40 11.24 11.83
C PHE A 214 -21.72 11.86 10.47
N SER A 215 -21.34 13.11 10.22
CA SER A 215 -21.69 13.84 8.99
C SER A 215 -20.43 14.17 8.20
N CYS A 216 -20.39 13.83 6.91
CA CYS A 216 -19.29 14.22 6.03
C CYS A 216 -19.82 15.15 4.92
N THR A 217 -19.46 16.42 5.01
CA THR A 217 -19.86 17.49 4.08
C THR A 217 -18.95 17.62 2.86
N GLY A 218 -18.05 16.66 2.66
CA GLY A 218 -17.06 16.63 1.60
C GLY A 218 -17.64 16.67 0.18
N THR A 219 -16.88 17.26 -0.73
CA THR A 219 -17.11 17.18 -2.18
C THR A 219 -16.00 16.33 -2.79
N CYS A 220 -16.37 15.26 -3.50
CA CYS A 220 -15.39 14.39 -4.10
C CYS A 220 -14.58 15.05 -5.22
N PRO A 221 -13.35 14.55 -5.47
CA PRO A 221 -12.63 14.80 -6.71
C PRO A 221 -13.49 14.42 -7.94
N PRO A 222 -13.40 15.14 -9.07
CA PRO A 222 -14.27 14.92 -10.23
C PRO A 222 -14.25 13.50 -10.81
N GLU A 223 -13.11 12.81 -10.75
CA GLU A 223 -12.94 11.42 -11.19
C GLU A 223 -13.37 10.35 -10.18
N HIS A 224 -13.65 10.74 -8.93
CA HIS A 224 -14.10 9.85 -7.85
C HIS A 224 -15.54 10.21 -7.45
N PRO A 225 -16.55 10.05 -8.34
CA PRO A 225 -17.90 10.55 -8.11
C PRO A 225 -18.51 10.03 -6.80
N CYS A 226 -19.43 10.81 -6.22
CA CYS A 226 -20.08 10.43 -4.98
C CYS A 226 -21.15 9.35 -5.18
N ASP A 227 -21.04 8.22 -4.48
CA ASP A 227 -22.02 7.13 -4.48
C ASP A 227 -22.06 6.46 -3.10
N GLY A 228 -23.26 6.15 -2.60
CA GLY A 228 -23.45 5.56 -1.26
C GLY A 228 -22.93 6.41 -0.08
N GLY A 229 -22.39 7.60 -0.32
CA GLY A 229 -21.71 8.45 0.66
C GLY A 229 -20.18 8.45 0.60
N PHE A 230 -19.61 7.69 -0.33
CA PHE A 230 -18.17 7.61 -0.56
C PHE A 230 -17.81 8.15 -1.94
N CYS A 231 -16.61 8.68 -2.05
CA CYS A 231 -16.00 9.03 -3.32
C CYS A 231 -15.45 7.76 -3.99
N GLY A 232 -15.55 7.67 -5.33
CA GLY A 232 -15.20 6.47 -6.09
C GLY A 232 -16.41 5.63 -6.52
N GLY A 233 -17.51 6.31 -6.86
CA GLY A 233 -18.81 5.73 -7.11
C GLY A 233 -18.99 4.96 -8.41
N ALA A 234 -20.20 4.38 -8.57
CA ALA A 234 -20.53 3.49 -9.67
C ALA A 234 -20.21 4.07 -11.07
N PRO A 235 -19.77 3.22 -12.02
CA PRO A 235 -19.35 3.65 -13.35
C PRO A 235 -20.39 4.50 -14.09
N ALA A 236 -19.90 5.39 -14.96
CA ALA A 236 -20.67 5.76 -16.13
C ALA A 236 -20.60 4.60 -17.15
N PRO A 237 -21.73 4.16 -17.75
CA PRO A 237 -21.76 2.98 -18.60
C PRO A 237 -20.88 3.15 -19.84
N CYS A 238 -20.02 2.16 -20.08
CA CYS A 238 -19.16 2.05 -21.24
C CYS A 238 -19.89 1.48 -22.47
N LEU A 239 -20.64 2.34 -23.17
CA LEU A 239 -21.45 1.93 -24.33
C LEU A 239 -20.65 1.64 -25.63
N ALA A 240 -19.37 1.25 -25.57
CA ALA A 240 -18.52 0.95 -26.74
C ALA A 240 -17.25 0.13 -26.42
N ASN A 241 -16.60 -0.45 -27.43
CA ASN A 241 -15.35 -1.24 -27.35
C ASN A 241 -14.09 -0.46 -26.91
N ASN A 242 -14.19 0.55 -26.06
CA ASN A 242 -13.08 1.40 -25.63
C ASN A 242 -13.30 1.87 -24.18
N CYS A 243 -13.63 0.92 -23.31
CA CYS A 243 -13.79 1.17 -21.87
C CYS A 243 -12.45 1.47 -21.23
N PRO A 244 -12.42 2.38 -20.25
CA PRO A 244 -11.31 2.46 -19.31
C PRO A 244 -11.00 1.09 -18.69
N ALA A 245 -9.80 0.97 -18.11
CA ALA A 245 -9.40 -0.20 -17.34
C ALA A 245 -10.35 -0.44 -16.15
N PHE A 246 -10.72 0.64 -15.48
CA PHE A 246 -11.67 0.73 -14.37
C PHE A 246 -12.18 2.19 -14.27
N PRO A 247 -13.29 2.48 -13.56
CA PRO A 247 -13.73 3.85 -13.27
C PRO A 247 -12.64 4.65 -12.57
N GLY A 248 -12.25 5.80 -13.13
CA GLY A 248 -11.14 6.61 -12.62
C GLY A 248 -9.76 6.28 -13.20
N ALA A 249 -9.65 5.28 -14.09
CA ALA A 249 -8.43 5.07 -14.89
C ALA A 249 -8.20 6.26 -15.84
N GLN A 250 -7.01 6.87 -15.80
CA GLN A 250 -6.66 8.06 -16.58
C GLN A 250 -5.28 7.91 -17.27
N GLY A 251 -4.93 8.89 -18.10
CA GLY A 251 -3.62 8.93 -18.76
C GLY A 251 -3.40 7.86 -19.83
N GLU A 252 -2.14 7.68 -20.24
CA GLU A 252 -1.77 6.88 -21.40
C GLU A 252 -2.11 5.38 -21.28
N GLY A 253 -2.08 4.80 -20.08
CA GLY A 253 -2.47 3.41 -19.80
C GLY A 253 -3.97 3.15 -19.67
N MET A 254 -4.82 4.20 -19.70
CA MET A 254 -6.23 4.10 -19.28
C MET A 254 -7.09 3.06 -20.00
N PHE A 255 -6.71 2.58 -21.19
CA PHE A 255 -7.46 1.59 -21.98
C PHE A 255 -6.86 0.18 -21.95
N ALA A 256 -6.03 -0.14 -20.94
CA ALA A 256 -5.64 -1.53 -20.67
C ALA A 256 -6.89 -2.37 -20.36
N THR A 257 -7.08 -3.50 -21.02
CA THR A 257 -8.21 -4.42 -20.74
C THR A 257 -7.92 -5.42 -19.63
N GLY A 258 -6.65 -5.56 -19.24
CA GLY A 258 -6.22 -6.55 -18.24
C GLY A 258 -6.74 -7.95 -18.55
N GLY A 259 -7.28 -8.61 -17.53
CA GLY A 259 -7.90 -9.94 -17.59
C GLY A 259 -9.37 -10.01 -18.05
N ARG A 260 -9.98 -8.90 -18.49
CA ARG A 260 -11.41 -8.81 -18.87
C ARG A 260 -11.85 -9.95 -19.79
N GLY A 261 -12.94 -10.63 -19.43
CA GLY A 261 -13.48 -11.76 -20.21
C GLY A 261 -12.67 -13.07 -20.10
N GLY A 262 -11.76 -13.17 -19.13
CA GLY A 262 -10.76 -14.22 -18.98
C GLY A 262 -11.02 -15.24 -17.86
N ASP A 263 -9.98 -16.04 -17.57
CA ASP A 263 -9.98 -16.99 -16.46
C ASP A 263 -9.63 -16.29 -15.13
N VAL A 264 -10.04 -16.86 -13.99
CA VAL A 264 -9.63 -16.38 -12.67
C VAL A 264 -8.55 -17.26 -12.06
N CYS A 265 -7.53 -16.63 -11.47
CA CYS A 265 -6.45 -17.31 -10.77
C CYS A 265 -6.43 -16.91 -9.30
N HIS A 266 -6.94 -17.80 -8.45
CA HIS A 266 -7.00 -17.62 -7.00
C HIS A 266 -5.64 -17.83 -6.34
N VAL A 267 -5.21 -16.84 -5.56
CA VAL A 267 -4.11 -16.94 -4.61
C VAL A 267 -4.69 -17.30 -3.24
N THR A 268 -4.57 -18.57 -2.87
CA THR A 268 -5.00 -19.18 -1.60
C THR A 268 -3.84 -19.47 -0.64
N SER A 269 -2.61 -19.13 -1.02
CA SER A 269 -1.40 -19.40 -0.23
C SER A 269 -0.36 -18.31 -0.40
N LEU A 270 0.12 -17.78 0.73
CA LEU A 270 1.22 -16.81 0.81
C LEU A 270 2.60 -17.45 0.54
N SER A 271 2.66 -18.76 0.30
CA SER A 271 3.93 -19.45 0.01
C SER A 271 4.56 -18.95 -1.29
N ASN A 272 5.89 -18.87 -1.33
CA ASN A 272 6.63 -18.44 -2.52
C ASN A 272 6.35 -19.28 -3.79
N SER A 273 6.01 -20.57 -3.65
CA SER A 273 5.73 -21.46 -4.77
C SER A 273 4.86 -22.65 -4.36
N GLY A 274 4.19 -23.27 -5.33
CA GLY A 274 3.25 -24.38 -5.12
C GLY A 274 1.86 -24.08 -5.67
N ALA A 275 0.88 -24.95 -5.39
CA ALA A 275 -0.52 -24.69 -5.72
C ALA A 275 -1.05 -23.49 -4.91
N GLY A 276 -1.96 -22.70 -5.49
CA GLY A 276 -2.57 -21.55 -4.82
C GLY A 276 -1.66 -20.35 -4.58
N THR A 277 -0.47 -20.30 -5.18
CA THR A 277 0.51 -19.20 -4.95
C THR A 277 0.49 -18.19 -6.08
N LEU A 278 0.83 -16.92 -5.79
CA LEU A 278 0.96 -15.88 -6.81
C LEU A 278 1.90 -16.28 -7.97
N ARG A 279 3.01 -16.95 -7.64
CA ARG A 279 3.95 -17.51 -8.62
C ARG A 279 3.29 -18.51 -9.57
N LYS A 280 2.31 -19.31 -9.10
CA LYS A 280 1.55 -20.23 -9.97
C LYS A 280 0.73 -19.50 -11.04
N CYS A 281 0.17 -18.33 -10.69
CA CYS A 281 -0.56 -17.45 -11.62
C CYS A 281 0.36 -16.74 -12.63
N ALA A 282 1.64 -16.53 -12.29
CA ALA A 282 2.66 -16.06 -13.21
C ALA A 282 3.14 -17.17 -14.16
N ASP A 283 3.63 -18.29 -13.61
CA ASP A 283 4.42 -19.29 -14.32
C ASP A 283 3.61 -20.19 -15.28
N SER A 284 2.29 -20.33 -15.08
CA SER A 284 1.55 -21.47 -15.66
C SER A 284 0.15 -21.22 -16.19
N GLN A 285 -0.39 -20.01 -16.03
CA GLN A 285 -1.67 -19.63 -16.63
C GLN A 285 -1.43 -18.91 -17.97
N THR A 286 -2.30 -19.13 -18.95
CA THR A 286 -2.14 -18.61 -20.32
C THR A 286 -3.43 -18.03 -20.84
N GLY A 287 -3.37 -16.86 -21.48
CA GLY A 287 -4.54 -16.12 -21.95
C GLY A 287 -4.96 -15.01 -20.98
N PRO A 288 -6.05 -14.28 -21.28
CA PRO A 288 -6.63 -13.27 -20.40
C PRO A 288 -6.95 -13.86 -19.03
N ARG A 289 -6.47 -13.20 -17.96
CA ARG A 289 -6.73 -13.66 -16.60
C ARG A 289 -6.71 -12.56 -15.55
N THR A 290 -7.56 -12.73 -14.53
CA THR A 290 -7.58 -11.91 -13.33
C THR A 290 -7.02 -12.72 -12.16
N VAL A 291 -5.99 -12.19 -11.50
CA VAL A 291 -5.47 -12.73 -10.24
C VAL A 291 -6.22 -12.11 -9.09
N VAL A 292 -6.88 -12.95 -8.30
CA VAL A 292 -7.60 -12.59 -7.06
C VAL A 292 -6.92 -13.24 -5.86
N PHE A 293 -7.12 -12.67 -4.68
CA PHE A 293 -6.47 -13.09 -3.44
C PHE A 293 -7.52 -13.49 -2.39
N ASP A 294 -7.58 -14.78 -2.10
CA ASP A 294 -8.51 -15.33 -1.10
C ASP A 294 -7.92 -15.24 0.32
N VAL A 295 -6.64 -14.88 0.42
CA VAL A 295 -5.87 -14.70 1.65
C VAL A 295 -5.11 -13.37 1.61
N ALA A 296 -4.83 -12.81 2.78
CA ALA A 296 -4.03 -11.60 2.94
C ALA A 296 -2.79 -11.85 3.81
N GLY A 297 -1.83 -10.92 3.77
CA GLY A 297 -0.58 -10.99 4.49
C GLY A 297 0.66 -10.97 3.60
N HIS A 298 1.74 -11.52 4.12
CA HIS A 298 3.10 -11.35 3.58
C HIS A 298 3.53 -12.51 2.68
N ILE A 299 3.75 -12.21 1.39
CA ILE A 299 4.36 -13.13 0.41
C ILE A 299 5.87 -12.88 0.36
N GLN A 300 6.62 -13.62 1.17
CA GLN A 300 8.09 -13.59 1.16
C GLN A 300 8.64 -14.39 -0.03
N LEU A 301 9.19 -13.71 -1.04
CA LEU A 301 9.81 -14.34 -2.19
C LEU A 301 11.19 -14.95 -1.87
N SER A 302 11.54 -16.01 -2.60
CA SER A 302 12.86 -16.63 -2.60
C SER A 302 13.59 -16.54 -3.96
N SER A 303 12.95 -15.91 -4.94
CA SER A 303 13.46 -15.59 -6.29
C SER A 303 12.51 -14.60 -6.96
N PRO A 304 12.93 -13.88 -8.01
CA PRO A 304 12.04 -12.97 -8.76
C PRO A 304 10.75 -13.65 -9.24
N ILE A 305 9.63 -12.92 -9.33
CA ILE A 305 8.44 -13.36 -10.08
C ILE A 305 8.39 -12.59 -11.39
N VAL A 306 8.17 -13.29 -12.51
CA VAL A 306 8.08 -12.66 -13.84
C VAL A 306 6.75 -13.02 -14.51
N PHE A 307 5.92 -12.03 -14.79
CA PHE A 307 4.67 -12.17 -15.54
C PHE A 307 4.91 -11.90 -17.03
N GLU A 308 5.11 -12.95 -17.84
CA GLU A 308 5.38 -12.83 -19.29
C GLU A 308 4.14 -12.97 -20.19
N GLN A 309 2.97 -13.24 -19.61
CA GLN A 309 1.73 -13.48 -20.36
C GLN A 309 0.81 -12.25 -20.34
N ASN A 310 0.56 -11.67 -21.52
CA ASN A 310 -0.36 -10.55 -21.79
C ASN A 310 -1.77 -10.76 -21.22
N ASN A 311 -2.55 -9.67 -21.15
CA ASN A 311 -3.94 -9.63 -20.71
C ASN A 311 -4.07 -10.09 -19.24
N LEU A 312 -3.57 -9.25 -18.33
CA LEU A 312 -3.42 -9.58 -16.91
C LEU A 312 -4.02 -8.49 -16.03
N THR A 313 -4.94 -8.86 -15.15
CA THR A 313 -5.30 -8.03 -13.98
C THR A 313 -4.70 -8.67 -12.74
N ILE A 314 -4.03 -7.89 -11.88
CA ILE A 314 -3.64 -8.30 -10.53
C ILE A 314 -4.40 -7.43 -9.54
N ALA A 315 -5.45 -7.98 -8.91
CA ALA A 315 -6.44 -7.23 -8.16
C ALA A 315 -6.27 -7.39 -6.64
N GLY A 316 -5.32 -6.66 -6.05
CA GLY A 316 -5.04 -6.71 -4.61
C GLY A 316 -6.22 -6.29 -3.72
N GLN A 317 -7.20 -5.55 -4.25
CA GLN A 317 -8.40 -5.15 -3.51
C GLN A 317 -9.28 -6.33 -3.08
N THR A 318 -9.14 -7.47 -3.75
CA THR A 318 -9.86 -8.71 -3.40
C THR A 318 -9.37 -9.34 -2.10
N ALA A 319 -8.14 -9.03 -1.68
CA ALA A 319 -7.56 -9.58 -0.46
C ALA A 319 -8.33 -9.13 0.80
N PRO A 320 -8.58 -10.04 1.77
CA PRO A 320 -9.14 -9.69 3.07
C PRO A 320 -8.18 -8.81 3.91
N GLY A 321 -8.61 -8.39 5.11
CA GLY A 321 -7.77 -7.68 6.08
C GLY A 321 -6.97 -6.51 5.50
N ASP A 322 -5.67 -6.48 5.81
CA ASP A 322 -4.73 -5.44 5.39
C ASP A 322 -4.22 -5.60 3.94
N GLY A 323 -4.61 -6.68 3.26
CA GLY A 323 -4.22 -6.98 1.89
C GLY A 323 -2.83 -7.64 1.76
N ILE A 324 -2.18 -7.43 0.62
CA ILE A 324 -0.95 -8.17 0.24
C ILE A 324 0.29 -7.28 0.28
N VAL A 325 1.35 -7.81 0.89
CA VAL A 325 2.72 -7.28 0.78
C VAL A 325 3.63 -8.36 0.19
N ILE A 326 4.41 -8.00 -0.84
CA ILE A 326 5.38 -8.88 -1.49
C ILE A 326 6.79 -8.35 -1.20
N SER A 327 7.71 -9.20 -0.73
CA SER A 327 9.10 -8.79 -0.43
C SER A 327 10.15 -9.85 -0.76
N GLY A 328 11.43 -9.50 -0.59
CA GLY A 328 12.61 -10.35 -0.71
C GLY A 328 13.23 -10.40 -2.10
N TYR A 329 12.41 -10.23 -3.13
CA TYR A 329 12.83 -10.12 -4.53
C TYR A 329 11.85 -9.20 -5.28
N ASP A 330 12.30 -8.78 -6.45
CA ASP A 330 11.57 -7.99 -7.42
C ASP A 330 10.38 -8.76 -8.04
N VAL A 331 9.35 -8.00 -8.42
CA VAL A 331 8.29 -8.46 -9.32
C VAL A 331 8.45 -7.76 -10.66
N GLN A 332 8.57 -8.55 -11.72
CA GLN A 332 8.71 -8.06 -13.09
C GLN A 332 7.45 -8.37 -13.89
N ILE A 333 6.88 -7.36 -14.53
CA ILE A 333 5.78 -7.51 -15.49
C ILE A 333 6.37 -7.29 -16.88
N LYS A 334 6.30 -8.30 -17.74
CA LYS A 334 6.82 -8.32 -19.11
C LYS A 334 5.69 -8.70 -20.08
N ALA A 335 4.62 -7.94 -20.01
CA ALA A 335 3.32 -8.27 -20.59
C ALA A 335 2.60 -7.00 -21.07
N ASN A 336 1.79 -7.15 -22.11
CA ASN A 336 0.92 -6.10 -22.66
C ASN A 336 -0.50 -6.26 -22.11
N ASP A 337 -1.27 -5.18 -22.07
CA ASP A 337 -2.64 -5.13 -21.52
C ASP A 337 -2.66 -5.58 -20.06
N VAL A 338 -2.11 -4.75 -19.18
CA VAL A 338 -1.94 -5.07 -17.75
C VAL A 338 -2.57 -4.02 -16.84
N ILE A 339 -3.29 -4.50 -15.82
CA ILE A 339 -3.84 -3.72 -14.71
C ILE A 339 -3.22 -4.27 -13.41
N VAL A 340 -2.66 -3.40 -12.57
CA VAL A 340 -2.18 -3.75 -11.22
C VAL A 340 -2.79 -2.77 -10.22
N GLN A 341 -3.47 -3.30 -9.21
CA GLN A 341 -4.10 -2.47 -8.17
C GLN A 341 -3.94 -3.03 -6.76
N HIS A 342 -3.88 -2.12 -5.78
CA HIS A 342 -4.01 -2.37 -4.34
C HIS A 342 -3.02 -3.41 -3.76
N ILE A 343 -1.76 -3.38 -4.22
CA ILE A 343 -0.67 -4.26 -3.74
C ILE A 343 0.51 -3.44 -3.25
N ARG A 344 1.21 -3.94 -2.24
CA ARG A 344 2.48 -3.37 -1.75
C ARG A 344 3.67 -4.22 -2.24
N PHE A 345 4.60 -3.60 -2.97
CA PHE A 345 5.84 -4.21 -3.44
C PHE A 345 7.01 -3.63 -2.65
N ARG A 346 7.69 -4.47 -1.87
CA ARG A 346 8.71 -4.05 -0.91
C ARG A 346 9.90 -4.99 -0.88
N ALA A 347 10.72 -5.02 -1.94
CA ALA A 347 11.82 -5.97 -2.13
C ALA A 347 12.73 -6.06 -0.89
N GLY A 348 13.34 -4.95 -0.48
CA GLY A 348 14.19 -4.88 0.71
C GLY A 348 15.52 -5.63 0.60
N ASP A 349 16.42 -5.39 1.55
CA ASP A 349 17.80 -5.90 1.53
C ASP A 349 18.02 -7.27 2.20
N THR A 350 16.96 -7.89 2.77
CA THR A 350 17.05 -9.15 3.54
C THR A 350 17.63 -10.35 2.76
N LYS A 351 17.73 -10.23 1.43
CA LYS A 351 18.26 -11.23 0.51
C LYS A 351 19.52 -10.76 -0.20
N ALA A 352 20.51 -10.31 0.57
CA ALA A 352 21.91 -10.42 0.17
C ALA A 352 22.17 -11.90 -0.23
N PRO A 353 22.45 -12.21 -1.52
CA PRO A 353 22.80 -13.56 -1.90
C PRO A 353 24.14 -13.92 -1.26
N ASP A 354 24.40 -15.21 -1.01
CA ASP A 354 25.78 -15.68 -0.94
C ASP A 354 26.50 -15.18 -2.20
N CYS A 355 27.61 -14.47 -2.01
CA CYS A 355 28.32 -13.78 -3.08
C CYS A 355 29.50 -14.59 -3.68
N PRO A 356 29.27 -15.53 -4.61
CA PRO A 356 30.32 -15.99 -5.52
C PRO A 356 29.94 -15.83 -7.00
N GLY A 357 30.14 -14.61 -7.53
CA GLY A 357 30.15 -14.33 -8.97
C GLY A 357 28.86 -13.70 -9.52
N GLY A 358 28.97 -12.45 -9.96
CA GLY A 358 27.84 -11.66 -10.46
C GLY A 358 27.08 -12.34 -11.61
N GLY A 359 25.81 -12.61 -11.36
CA GLY A 359 24.83 -12.99 -12.38
C GLY A 359 24.01 -11.76 -12.78
N SER A 360 24.16 -11.32 -14.03
CA SER A 360 23.50 -10.13 -14.59
C SER A 360 22.02 -10.38 -14.92
N GLY A 361 21.23 -10.81 -13.93
CA GLY A 361 19.84 -11.24 -14.11
C GLY A 361 18.87 -10.88 -12.98
N PHE A 362 19.35 -10.14 -11.97
CA PHE A 362 18.50 -9.52 -10.96
C PHE A 362 18.21 -8.08 -11.39
N THR A 363 16.93 -7.70 -11.39
CA THR A 363 16.54 -6.30 -11.21
C THR A 363 16.46 -6.08 -9.71
N GLU A 364 17.11 -5.02 -9.23
CA GLU A 364 17.19 -4.68 -7.81
C GLU A 364 15.96 -3.85 -7.37
N ASP A 365 14.90 -3.86 -8.18
CA ASP A 365 13.70 -3.05 -8.02
C ASP A 365 12.65 -3.69 -7.10
N SER A 366 11.66 -2.92 -6.63
CA SER A 366 10.43 -3.49 -6.06
C SER A 366 9.41 -3.89 -7.13
N LEU A 367 9.20 -3.07 -8.17
CA LEU A 367 8.32 -3.38 -9.30
C LEU A 367 8.89 -2.84 -10.63
N THR A 368 9.15 -3.73 -11.59
CA THR A 368 9.61 -3.38 -12.95
C THR A 368 8.49 -3.66 -13.97
N LEU A 369 8.16 -2.67 -14.80
CA LEU A 369 7.09 -2.75 -15.81
C LEU A 369 7.67 -2.73 -17.24
N SER A 370 7.25 -3.66 -18.10
CA SER A 370 7.62 -3.70 -19.51
C SER A 370 6.48 -4.30 -20.34
N GLY A 371 6.16 -3.68 -21.46
CA GLY A 371 5.02 -3.96 -22.33
C GLY A 371 4.18 -2.72 -22.62
N SER A 372 3.15 -2.87 -23.45
CA SER A 372 2.27 -1.78 -23.86
C SER A 372 0.89 -1.85 -23.22
N ARG A 373 0.26 -0.69 -22.97
CA ARG A 373 -1.05 -0.55 -22.28
C ARG A 373 -1.01 -1.17 -20.89
N ILE A 374 -0.29 -0.48 -20.00
CA ILE A 374 -0.12 -0.86 -18.59
C ILE A 374 -0.67 0.26 -17.72
N ILE A 375 -1.51 -0.08 -16.75
CA ILE A 375 -1.91 0.85 -15.69
C ILE A 375 -1.60 0.25 -14.31
N VAL A 376 -0.92 1.06 -13.50
CA VAL A 376 -0.70 0.82 -12.08
C VAL A 376 -1.45 1.91 -11.32
N ASP A 377 -2.33 1.50 -10.42
CA ASP A 377 -3.22 2.38 -9.65
C ASP A 377 -3.29 1.90 -8.21
N HIS A 378 -3.22 2.80 -7.23
CA HIS A 378 -3.19 2.43 -5.81
C HIS A 378 -2.18 1.32 -5.50
N VAL A 379 -0.89 1.57 -5.74
CA VAL A 379 0.20 0.66 -5.35
C VAL A 379 1.15 1.37 -4.40
N SER A 380 1.73 0.63 -3.45
CA SER A 380 2.83 1.12 -2.62
C SER A 380 4.10 0.39 -3.01
N ALA A 381 5.08 1.10 -3.57
CA ALA A 381 6.37 0.57 -3.97
C ALA A 381 7.46 1.20 -3.08
N SER A 382 8.17 0.36 -2.32
CA SER A 382 9.20 0.82 -1.38
C SER A 382 10.39 -0.11 -1.28
N TRP A 383 11.48 0.36 -0.68
CA TRP A 383 12.65 -0.46 -0.35
C TRP A 383 13.28 -1.19 -1.55
N GLY A 384 13.18 -0.61 -2.75
CA GLY A 384 14.00 -0.98 -3.89
C GLY A 384 15.48 -0.74 -3.60
N ILE A 385 16.33 -1.63 -4.10
CA ILE A 385 17.80 -1.53 -4.03
C ILE A 385 18.35 -0.70 -5.21
N ASP A 386 17.70 -0.75 -6.39
CA ASP A 386 17.80 0.26 -7.47
C ASP A 386 16.52 1.12 -7.44
N GLU A 387 15.45 0.77 -8.15
CA GLU A 387 14.17 1.49 -8.14
C GLU A 387 13.09 0.93 -7.23
N ASN A 388 12.26 1.81 -6.65
CA ASN A 388 10.97 1.37 -6.12
C ASN A 388 10.02 0.92 -7.25
N LEU A 389 9.81 1.76 -8.28
CA LEU A 389 8.91 1.45 -9.40
C LEU A 389 9.51 1.95 -10.72
N SER A 390 9.81 1.06 -11.67
CA SER A 390 10.49 1.41 -12.93
C SER A 390 9.72 0.97 -14.20
N GLY A 391 9.95 1.71 -15.28
CA GLY A 391 9.66 1.28 -16.65
C GLY A 391 10.93 0.72 -17.29
N GLY A 392 10.93 -0.58 -17.56
CA GLY A 392 12.06 -1.31 -18.15
C GLY A 392 12.27 -1.03 -19.65
N SER A 393 13.05 -1.89 -20.31
CA SER A 393 13.58 -1.62 -21.66
C SER A 393 12.54 -1.35 -22.75
N ALA A 394 11.31 -1.87 -22.62
CA ALA A 394 10.28 -1.74 -23.64
C ALA A 394 8.95 -1.39 -22.98
N PHE A 395 8.46 -0.16 -23.16
CA PHE A 395 7.09 0.20 -22.78
C PHE A 395 6.51 1.32 -23.64
N ASN A 396 5.18 1.30 -23.79
CA ASN A 396 4.39 2.37 -24.39
C ASN A 396 2.97 2.37 -23.78
N ASP A 397 2.24 3.49 -23.84
CA ASP A 397 0.90 3.59 -23.27
C ASP A 397 0.86 3.17 -21.78
N MET A 398 1.67 3.80 -20.92
CA MET A 398 1.73 3.48 -19.48
C MET A 398 1.06 4.56 -18.61
N THR A 399 0.31 4.18 -17.58
CA THR A 399 -0.11 5.08 -16.49
C THR A 399 0.38 4.56 -15.15
N ILE A 400 0.88 5.46 -14.31
CA ILE A 400 1.07 5.24 -12.87
C ILE A 400 0.29 6.31 -12.13
N GLN A 401 -0.71 5.89 -11.36
CA GLN A 401 -1.61 6.78 -10.65
C GLN A 401 -1.84 6.38 -9.19
N TYR A 402 -2.18 7.37 -8.36
CA TYR A 402 -2.60 7.18 -6.96
C TYR A 402 -1.69 6.24 -6.13
N SER A 403 -0.38 6.24 -6.41
CA SER A 403 0.58 5.31 -5.84
C SER A 403 1.58 6.00 -4.90
N ILE A 404 2.06 5.27 -3.90
CA ILE A 404 3.19 5.68 -3.05
C ILE A 404 4.46 5.03 -3.61
N ILE A 405 5.49 5.83 -3.85
CA ILE A 405 6.79 5.41 -4.39
C ILE A 405 7.86 5.97 -3.46
N ALA A 406 8.23 5.23 -2.42
CA ALA A 406 8.92 5.82 -1.27
C ALA A 406 10.03 4.94 -0.68
N GLU A 407 11.03 5.58 -0.08
CA GLU A 407 12.11 4.90 0.66
C GLU A 407 12.95 3.92 -0.18
N GLY A 408 13.40 4.34 -1.36
CA GLY A 408 14.47 3.60 -2.06
C GLY A 408 15.70 3.50 -1.14
N LEU A 409 16.40 2.37 -1.11
CA LEU A 409 17.42 2.12 -0.09
C LEU A 409 18.76 2.77 -0.46
N TYR A 410 19.31 3.59 0.44
CA TYR A 410 20.47 4.44 0.14
C TYR A 410 21.81 3.69 0.21
N GLN A 411 22.08 2.87 1.24
CA GLN A 411 23.34 2.12 1.39
C GLN A 411 23.09 0.71 1.93
N THR A 412 22.63 -0.19 1.08
CA THR A 412 22.34 -1.61 1.39
C THR A 412 23.58 -2.51 1.45
N GLY A 413 24.71 -2.06 0.89
CA GLY A 413 25.87 -2.91 0.61
C GLY A 413 25.67 -3.88 -0.56
N LEU A 414 24.55 -3.76 -1.29
CA LEU A 414 24.20 -4.53 -2.49
C LEU A 414 24.05 -3.54 -3.64
N PHE A 415 24.88 -3.66 -4.68
CA PHE A 415 24.87 -2.73 -5.81
C PHE A 415 25.18 -3.46 -7.12
N HIS A 416 24.21 -3.55 -8.02
CA HIS A 416 24.34 -4.08 -9.39
C HIS A 416 25.03 -5.47 -9.48
N GLY A 417 24.85 -6.33 -8.48
CA GLY A 417 25.56 -7.61 -8.37
C GLY A 417 27.09 -7.53 -8.20
N GLU A 418 27.67 -6.35 -7.99
CA GLU A 418 29.07 -6.17 -7.60
C GLU A 418 29.22 -6.39 -6.09
N CYS A 419 29.33 -7.67 -5.68
CA CYS A 419 29.78 -8.06 -4.35
C CYS A 419 31.26 -7.70 -4.06
N SER A 420 31.87 -6.79 -4.83
CA SER A 420 33.21 -6.29 -4.57
C SER A 420 33.15 -5.29 -3.44
N ASP A 421 33.39 -5.85 -2.25
CA ASP A 421 33.59 -5.18 -0.99
C ASP A 421 32.33 -4.63 -0.29
N ILE A 422 32.01 -5.31 0.82
CA ILE A 422 31.52 -4.69 2.05
C ILE A 422 32.50 -3.57 2.48
N HIS A 423 32.40 -2.42 1.82
CA HIS A 423 33.22 -1.24 2.09
C HIS A 423 32.39 -0.13 2.73
N GLU A 424 32.40 -0.23 4.06
CA GLU A 424 32.06 0.80 5.04
C GLU A 424 30.57 1.21 5.10
N PRO A 425 29.97 1.25 6.30
CA PRO A 425 28.88 2.17 6.58
C PRO A 425 29.35 3.59 6.20
N GLY A 426 28.79 4.16 5.13
CA GLY A 426 29.31 5.39 4.51
C GLY A 426 29.96 5.24 3.12
N GLY A 427 29.85 4.09 2.45
CA GLY A 427 30.21 3.93 1.04
C GLY A 427 29.66 5.06 0.15
N SER A 428 30.56 5.79 -0.55
CA SER A 428 30.32 7.18 -0.99
C SER A 428 29.45 7.37 -2.26
N LYS A 429 28.63 6.38 -2.61
CA LYS A 429 27.61 6.44 -3.67
C LYS A 429 26.34 5.74 -3.20
N GLY A 430 25.49 6.45 -2.49
CA GLY A 430 24.19 5.91 -2.13
C GLY A 430 23.23 5.86 -3.32
N HIS A 431 22.36 4.85 -3.37
CA HIS A 431 21.62 4.46 -4.57
C HIS A 431 20.09 4.38 -4.36
N SER A 432 19.55 5.29 -3.56
CA SER A 432 18.10 5.40 -3.29
C SER A 432 17.35 6.03 -4.48
N MET A 433 16.47 5.28 -5.17
CA MET A 433 15.75 5.75 -6.37
C MET A 433 14.24 5.53 -6.29
N GLY A 434 13.47 6.56 -6.71
CA GLY A 434 12.02 6.47 -6.84
C GLY A 434 11.59 5.64 -8.05
N GLY A 435 11.79 6.17 -9.26
CA GLY A 435 11.43 5.49 -10.50
C GLY A 435 12.06 6.07 -11.77
N LEU A 436 12.58 5.18 -12.62
CA LEU A 436 13.10 5.48 -13.95
C LEU A 436 12.17 4.93 -15.02
N TYR A 437 11.78 5.80 -15.95
CA TYR A 437 10.90 5.49 -17.06
C TYR A 437 11.64 5.85 -18.35
N LYS A 438 12.43 4.91 -18.84
CA LYS A 438 13.34 5.14 -19.96
C LYS A 438 13.39 3.92 -20.88
N PRO A 439 12.55 3.87 -21.94
CA PRO A 439 12.60 2.78 -22.88
C PRO A 439 13.90 2.84 -23.69
N LYS A 440 14.22 1.68 -24.23
CA LYS A 440 15.32 1.40 -25.14
C LYS A 440 14.81 0.72 -26.42
N ASP A 441 13.71 -0.01 -26.35
CA ASP A 441 13.19 -0.82 -27.44
C ASP A 441 11.84 -0.25 -27.94
N GLY A 442 11.88 0.94 -28.56
CA GLY A 442 10.73 1.60 -29.19
C GLY A 442 10.49 3.04 -28.70
N ASP A 443 9.54 3.73 -29.33
CA ASP A 443 8.98 4.96 -28.78
C ASP A 443 8.23 4.63 -27.46
N GLY A 444 8.09 5.62 -26.57
CA GLY A 444 7.42 5.41 -25.28
C GLY A 444 6.63 6.59 -24.76
N ASP A 445 5.38 6.33 -24.42
CA ASP A 445 4.41 7.25 -23.84
C ASP A 445 4.04 6.85 -22.40
N ILE A 446 4.09 7.79 -21.45
CA ILE A 446 3.73 7.57 -20.05
C ILE A 446 2.95 8.74 -19.41
N SER A 447 1.99 8.44 -18.55
CA SER A 447 1.38 9.36 -17.60
C SER A 447 1.78 8.99 -16.17
N ILE A 448 2.22 9.97 -15.37
CA ILE A 448 2.58 9.81 -13.97
C ILE A 448 1.80 10.86 -13.19
N HIS A 449 0.74 10.48 -12.47
CA HIS A 449 -0.09 11.46 -11.79
C HIS A 449 -0.74 11.07 -10.46
N HIS A 450 -0.97 12.05 -9.59
CA HIS A 450 -1.58 11.82 -8.26
C HIS A 450 -0.76 10.87 -7.36
N ASN A 451 0.55 10.74 -7.59
CA ASN A 451 1.43 9.87 -6.81
C ASN A 451 2.19 10.66 -5.73
N LEU A 452 2.59 9.95 -4.67
CA LEU A 452 3.55 10.44 -3.68
C LEU A 452 4.93 9.82 -3.97
N PHE A 453 5.92 10.66 -4.26
CA PHE A 453 7.33 10.28 -4.23
C PHE A 453 7.94 10.80 -2.93
N ALA A 454 8.39 9.93 -2.02
CA ALA A 454 8.87 10.35 -0.70
C ALA A 454 10.18 9.66 -0.28
N HIS A 455 11.08 10.38 0.39
CA HIS A 455 12.31 9.83 0.98
C HIS A 455 13.21 9.05 -0.01
N ASN A 456 13.19 9.44 -1.28
CA ASN A 456 14.03 8.86 -2.32
C ASN A 456 15.19 9.80 -2.64
N GLY A 457 16.41 9.29 -2.69
CA GLY A 457 17.61 10.05 -3.01
C GLY A 457 17.57 10.73 -4.37
N ASN A 458 17.02 10.04 -5.37
CA ASN A 458 16.96 10.49 -6.76
C ASN A 458 15.84 9.80 -7.57
N ARG A 459 15.73 10.13 -8.86
CA ARG A 459 14.75 9.59 -9.82
C ARG A 459 13.29 9.81 -9.38
N ASN A 460 12.86 11.07 -9.17
CA ASN A 460 11.54 11.40 -8.62
C ASN A 460 10.63 12.28 -9.52
N PRO A 461 10.17 11.82 -10.69
CA PRO A 461 10.63 10.64 -11.45
C PRO A 461 11.81 11.00 -12.38
N ALA A 462 12.58 10.00 -12.81
CA ALA A 462 13.50 10.14 -13.94
C ALA A 462 12.86 9.63 -15.23
N VAL A 463 12.87 10.43 -16.30
CA VAL A 463 12.21 10.07 -17.58
C VAL A 463 13.10 10.31 -18.80
N GLY A 464 12.82 9.72 -19.97
CA GLY A 464 13.57 10.00 -21.21
C GLY A 464 13.67 8.77 -22.11
N SER A 465 14.71 8.64 -22.93
CA SER A 465 15.00 7.39 -23.68
C SER A 465 16.51 7.09 -23.75
N TYR A 466 16.86 5.81 -23.81
CA TYR A 466 18.24 5.32 -23.99
C TYR A 466 18.79 5.51 -25.42
N GLU A 467 17.93 5.67 -26.43
CA GLU A 467 18.33 5.71 -27.85
C GLU A 467 18.03 7.10 -28.46
N SER A 468 18.90 7.58 -29.35
CA SER A 468 18.87 8.98 -29.77
C SER A 468 17.72 9.35 -30.71
N ASP A 469 17.14 8.39 -31.42
CA ASP A 469 16.10 8.62 -32.44
C ASP A 469 14.67 8.32 -31.97
N GLN A 470 14.47 7.76 -30.78
CA GLN A 470 13.15 7.45 -30.22
C GLN A 470 12.39 8.70 -29.78
N VAL A 471 11.08 8.71 -30.03
CA VAL A 471 10.15 9.67 -29.44
C VAL A 471 9.79 9.19 -28.04
N PHE A 472 10.06 10.01 -27.04
CA PHE A 472 9.62 9.77 -25.67
C PHE A 472 8.72 10.91 -25.19
N ARG A 473 7.58 10.57 -24.57
CA ARG A 473 6.60 11.53 -24.10
C ARG A 473 6.13 11.20 -22.68
N ALA A 474 6.18 12.18 -21.78
CA ALA A 474 5.65 12.04 -20.41
C ALA A 474 4.66 13.15 -20.02
N ASP A 475 3.53 12.75 -19.45
CA ASP A 475 2.55 13.64 -18.81
C ASP A 475 2.64 13.48 -17.30
N ILE A 476 3.41 14.36 -16.65
CA ILE A 476 3.73 14.28 -15.22
C ILE A 476 2.88 15.33 -14.50
N ARG A 477 1.84 14.91 -13.76
CA ARG A 477 0.87 15.86 -13.18
C ARG A 477 0.44 15.57 -11.75
N ASN A 478 0.16 16.61 -10.98
CA ASN A 478 -0.47 16.50 -9.66
C ASN A 478 0.26 15.50 -8.72
N ASN A 479 1.59 15.32 -8.85
CA ASN A 479 2.35 14.48 -7.93
C ASN A 479 2.88 15.30 -6.77
N VAL A 480 2.96 14.69 -5.58
CA VAL A 480 3.69 15.22 -4.42
C VAL A 480 5.10 14.62 -4.42
N ILE A 481 6.13 15.45 -4.25
CA ILE A 481 7.53 15.02 -4.18
C ILE A 481 8.14 15.52 -2.87
N TYR A 482 8.23 14.65 -1.88
CA TYR A 482 8.61 14.99 -0.51
C TYR A 482 10.01 14.49 -0.12
N ASN A 483 10.78 15.34 0.58
CA ASN A 483 12.04 14.96 1.25
C ASN A 483 13.12 14.38 0.32
N CYS A 484 13.02 14.64 -0.98
CA CYS A 484 13.97 14.16 -1.99
C CYS A 484 15.16 15.14 -2.14
N PRO A 485 16.42 14.69 -2.07
CA PRO A 485 17.60 15.50 -2.42
C PRO A 485 17.62 15.92 -3.90
N SER A 486 17.09 15.07 -4.78
CA SER A 486 16.91 15.29 -6.21
C SER A 486 15.48 14.90 -6.60
N MET A 487 14.73 15.84 -7.18
CA MET A 487 13.34 15.67 -7.57
C MET A 487 13.23 15.03 -8.98
N GLY A 488 12.42 15.60 -9.88
CA GLY A 488 12.23 15.05 -11.22
C GLY A 488 13.32 15.50 -12.19
N TYR A 489 13.65 14.66 -13.18
CA TYR A 489 14.56 15.06 -14.26
C TYR A 489 14.43 14.21 -15.53
N THR A 490 14.93 14.71 -16.67
CA THR A 490 15.16 13.86 -17.85
C THR A 490 16.53 13.20 -17.85
N SER A 491 16.67 12.03 -18.45
CA SER A 491 17.97 11.35 -18.63
C SER A 491 18.03 10.59 -19.96
N GLY A 492 19.23 10.16 -20.35
CA GLY A 492 19.46 9.55 -21.66
C GLY A 492 19.58 10.58 -22.78
N VAL A 493 19.54 10.11 -24.04
CA VAL A 493 20.16 10.78 -25.21
C VAL A 493 19.21 11.08 -26.37
N SER A 494 17.90 10.93 -26.18
CA SER A 494 16.90 11.15 -27.24
C SER A 494 16.84 12.61 -27.72
N GLU A 495 16.88 12.80 -29.04
CA GLU A 495 16.64 14.09 -29.69
C GLU A 495 15.14 14.49 -29.73
N LYS A 496 14.24 13.73 -29.10
CA LYS A 496 12.77 13.87 -29.21
C LYS A 496 12.05 13.57 -27.89
N VAL A 497 12.42 14.28 -26.83
CA VAL A 497 11.80 14.17 -25.49
C VAL A 497 10.76 15.28 -25.30
N TYR A 498 9.52 14.92 -24.97
CA TYR A 498 8.42 15.89 -24.74
C TYR A 498 7.78 15.65 -23.37
N VAL A 499 7.78 16.67 -22.50
CA VAL A 499 7.24 16.55 -21.14
C VAL A 499 6.24 17.66 -20.87
N ASN A 500 5.05 17.28 -20.42
CA ASN A 500 4.17 18.17 -19.66
C ASN A 500 4.49 17.97 -18.17
N TYR A 501 4.73 19.05 -17.45
CA TYR A 501 4.97 19.03 -16.00
C TYR A 501 4.02 20.05 -15.34
N VAL A 502 2.88 19.59 -14.83
CA VAL A 502 1.71 20.44 -14.50
C VAL A 502 1.08 20.06 -13.16
N GLY A 503 0.79 21.01 -12.27
CA GLY A 503 0.10 20.70 -11.01
C GLY A 503 0.97 20.03 -9.93
N ASN A 504 2.26 19.77 -10.19
CA ASN A 504 3.11 19.03 -9.25
C ASN A 504 3.56 19.93 -8.08
N TYR A 505 3.75 19.30 -6.93
CA TYR A 505 4.04 19.96 -5.67
C TYR A 505 5.29 19.34 -5.02
N GLY A 506 6.41 20.06 -5.04
CA GLY A 506 7.60 19.68 -4.28
C GLY A 506 7.49 20.15 -2.84
N ILE A 507 7.84 19.30 -1.88
CA ILE A 507 7.88 19.64 -0.45
C ILE A 507 9.28 19.33 0.08
N PHE A 508 9.97 20.34 0.59
CA PHE A 508 11.26 20.15 1.24
C PHE A 508 11.08 19.43 2.59
N GLY A 509 11.87 18.37 2.80
CA GLY A 509 12.02 17.71 4.10
C GLY A 509 13.47 17.74 4.60
N PRO A 510 13.81 17.07 5.71
CA PRO A 510 15.15 17.05 6.30
C PRO A 510 16.30 16.76 5.31
N SER A 511 16.10 15.86 4.36
CA SER A 511 17.07 15.41 3.35
C SER A 511 17.08 16.23 2.05
N SER A 512 16.13 17.14 1.84
CA SER A 512 16.03 17.94 0.61
C SER A 512 17.19 18.93 0.46
N SER A 513 17.79 18.94 -0.75
CA SER A 513 19.01 19.72 -1.07
C SER A 513 18.99 20.45 -2.42
N SER A 514 17.95 20.28 -3.24
CA SER A 514 17.86 20.84 -4.60
C SER A 514 16.63 21.72 -4.75
N ASP A 515 16.83 22.93 -5.29
CA ASP A 515 15.76 23.85 -5.68
C ASP A 515 15.09 23.46 -7.02
N ASP A 516 15.73 22.61 -7.82
CA ASP A 516 15.17 22.10 -9.07
C ASP A 516 14.03 21.11 -8.78
N LEU A 517 12.77 21.53 -8.99
CA LEU A 517 11.60 20.64 -8.98
C LEU A 517 11.63 19.71 -10.20
N PHE A 518 12.03 20.24 -11.36
CA PHE A 518 12.33 19.43 -12.53
C PHE A 518 13.58 19.92 -13.28
N LYS A 519 14.44 19.00 -13.71
CA LYS A 519 15.70 19.31 -14.41
C LYS A 519 15.80 18.64 -15.79
N GLY A 520 16.25 19.38 -16.79
CA GLY A 520 16.60 18.82 -18.10
C GLY A 520 18.04 18.29 -18.18
N ASN A 521 18.29 17.30 -19.04
CA ASN A 521 19.64 16.77 -19.29
C ASN A 521 20.21 17.28 -20.63
N GLU A 522 21.47 17.71 -20.61
CA GLU A 522 22.19 18.27 -21.76
C GLU A 522 22.42 17.28 -22.92
N ASP A 523 22.35 15.96 -22.66
CA ASP A 523 22.42 14.96 -23.73
C ASP A 523 21.09 14.70 -24.45
N ASN A 524 19.95 15.25 -23.99
CA ASN A 524 18.66 15.11 -24.66
C ASN A 524 18.03 16.45 -25.05
N ASN A 525 17.11 16.38 -26.02
CA ASN A 525 16.46 17.56 -26.59
C ASN A 525 15.07 17.77 -25.98
N LEU A 526 15.02 17.95 -24.67
CA LEU A 526 13.78 18.12 -23.92
C LEU A 526 12.97 19.34 -24.39
N LYS A 527 11.72 19.12 -24.81
CA LYS A 527 10.67 20.13 -24.95
C LYS A 527 9.77 20.06 -23.71
N LEU A 528 9.76 21.11 -22.90
CA LEU A 528 9.11 21.11 -21.58
C LEU A 528 7.96 22.13 -21.54
N TYR A 529 6.73 21.65 -21.36
CA TYR A 529 5.58 22.48 -21.01
C TYR A 529 5.37 22.49 -19.50
N LYS A 530 5.07 23.66 -18.93
CA LYS A 530 4.98 23.89 -17.49
C LYS A 530 3.77 24.76 -17.17
N ALA A 531 2.97 24.37 -16.18
CA ALA A 531 1.87 25.19 -15.67
C ALA A 531 1.57 24.82 -14.21
N ASP A 532 1.29 25.81 -13.36
CA ASP A 532 0.82 25.62 -11.99
C ASP A 532 1.60 24.55 -11.21
N ASN A 533 2.90 24.75 -10.98
CA ASN A 533 3.66 23.88 -10.09
C ASN A 533 4.13 24.71 -8.90
N ARG A 534 4.25 24.07 -7.74
CA ARG A 534 4.69 24.69 -6.48
C ARG A 534 5.88 23.96 -5.91
N LEU A 535 6.70 24.71 -5.19
CA LEU A 535 7.76 24.17 -4.36
C LEU A 535 7.66 24.83 -2.99
N ASP A 536 7.53 23.98 -1.97
CA ASP A 536 7.58 24.34 -0.57
C ASP A 536 8.98 24.07 -0.01
N LYS A 537 9.50 25.02 0.78
CA LYS A 537 10.93 25.15 1.06
C LYS A 537 11.30 25.45 2.50
N ASP A 538 10.36 25.95 3.31
CA ASP A 538 10.67 26.47 4.64
C ASP A 538 10.60 25.42 5.75
N LYS A 539 10.01 24.25 5.45
CA LYS A 539 9.97 23.04 6.28
C LYS A 539 9.13 23.21 7.56
N ASP A 540 8.00 23.91 7.46
CA ASP A 540 7.17 24.24 8.62
C ASP A 540 5.95 23.31 8.86
N GLY A 541 5.70 22.35 7.95
CA GLY A 541 4.60 21.38 8.03
C GLY A 541 3.28 21.87 7.41
N ASN A 542 3.20 23.11 6.93
CA ASN A 542 2.10 23.58 6.11
C ASN A 542 2.36 23.23 4.63
N PHE A 543 1.31 23.30 3.81
CA PHE A 543 1.39 23.13 2.36
C PHE A 543 1.11 24.48 1.67
N ASP A 544 1.92 25.51 1.96
CA ASP A 544 1.71 26.88 1.46
C ASP A 544 2.72 27.33 0.38
N GLY A 545 3.63 26.43 -0.02
CA GLY A 545 4.59 26.55 -1.12
C GLY A 545 4.08 27.20 -2.42
N VAL A 546 5.03 27.76 -3.17
CA VAL A 546 4.73 28.76 -4.22
C VAL A 546 5.47 28.48 -5.53
N ASP A 547 5.03 29.15 -6.61
CA ASP A 547 5.79 29.23 -7.87
C ASP A 547 6.97 30.21 -7.70
N HIS A 548 8.17 29.67 -7.49
CA HIS A 548 9.42 30.44 -7.48
C HIS A 548 9.95 30.77 -8.89
N GLY A 549 9.16 30.54 -9.95
CA GLY A 549 9.48 30.92 -11.31
C GLY A 549 10.66 30.13 -11.86
N SER A 550 11.62 30.82 -12.49
CA SER A 550 12.76 30.17 -13.16
C SER A 550 13.69 29.37 -12.24
N SER A 551 13.66 29.57 -10.91
CA SER A 551 14.56 28.86 -10.00
C SER A 551 14.15 27.42 -9.68
N MET A 552 12.95 26.99 -10.08
CA MET A 552 12.48 25.60 -9.92
C MET A 552 12.92 24.67 -11.06
N TRP A 553 13.68 25.17 -12.05
CA TRP A 553 13.88 24.52 -13.34
C TRP A 553 15.34 24.52 -13.79
N GLY A 554 16.04 23.43 -13.51
CA GLY A 554 17.46 23.28 -13.81
C GLY A 554 17.76 22.65 -15.17
N GLY A 555 19.04 22.66 -15.53
CA GLY A 555 19.56 21.96 -16.70
C GLY A 555 19.14 22.54 -18.05
N ASP A 556 19.21 21.73 -19.12
CA ASP A 556 18.95 22.16 -20.49
C ASP A 556 17.55 21.72 -20.97
N TYR A 557 16.77 22.66 -21.49
CA TYR A 557 15.41 22.41 -21.98
C TYR A 557 14.89 23.56 -22.86
N ASP A 558 14.10 23.22 -23.88
CA ASP A 558 13.33 24.17 -24.66
C ASP A 558 11.92 24.32 -24.07
N ASN A 559 11.57 25.54 -23.63
CA ASN A 559 10.28 25.82 -23.03
C ASN A 559 9.15 25.87 -24.09
N SER A 560 8.15 24.99 -23.95
CA SER A 560 6.94 25.00 -24.77
C SER A 560 5.90 25.99 -24.27
N GLY A 561 5.29 26.75 -25.18
CA GLY A 561 4.19 27.68 -24.86
C GLY A 561 2.80 27.03 -24.79
N SER A 562 2.69 25.73 -25.10
CA SER A 562 1.43 24.98 -25.12
C SER A 562 1.64 23.53 -24.66
N PRO A 563 0.65 22.90 -24.01
CA PRO A 563 0.75 21.50 -23.62
C PRO A 563 0.87 20.58 -24.83
N PHE A 564 1.59 19.48 -24.65
CA PHE A 564 1.58 18.37 -25.60
C PHE A 564 0.31 17.53 -25.40
N THR A 565 -0.16 16.89 -26.47
CA THR A 565 -1.37 16.05 -26.44
C THR A 565 -1.07 14.67 -25.88
N PHE A 566 -1.78 14.31 -24.82
CA PHE A 566 -1.85 12.99 -24.20
C PHE A 566 -3.33 12.57 -24.02
N LYS A 567 -3.56 11.33 -23.62
CA LYS A 567 -4.84 10.88 -23.06
C LYS A 567 -5.18 11.69 -21.79
N ALA A 568 -6.47 11.81 -21.47
CA ALA A 568 -6.94 12.78 -20.48
C ALA A 568 -6.55 12.39 -19.04
N VAL A 569 -6.16 13.41 -18.27
CA VAL A 569 -5.86 13.35 -16.82
C VAL A 569 -6.54 14.56 -16.17
N THR A 570 -7.30 14.37 -15.08
CA THR A 570 -7.84 15.49 -14.30
C THR A 570 -6.66 16.31 -13.79
N THR A 571 -6.65 17.61 -14.04
CA THR A 571 -5.60 18.50 -13.54
C THR A 571 -6.21 19.35 -12.42
N HIS A 572 -5.67 19.20 -11.21
CA HIS A 572 -6.09 19.94 -10.04
C HIS A 572 -5.29 21.24 -9.92
N ALA A 573 -5.80 22.21 -9.14
CA ALA A 573 -4.97 23.34 -8.74
C ALA A 573 -3.87 22.81 -7.82
N SER A 574 -2.63 23.24 -8.00
CA SER A 574 -1.49 22.71 -7.26
C SER A 574 -1.65 22.79 -5.73
N GLU A 575 -2.34 23.82 -5.21
CA GLU A 575 -2.65 23.96 -3.78
C GLU A 575 -3.57 22.86 -3.21
N ASP A 576 -4.40 22.23 -4.03
CA ASP A 576 -5.28 21.12 -3.62
C ASP A 576 -4.58 19.75 -3.72
N VAL A 577 -3.41 19.67 -4.37
CA VAL A 577 -2.74 18.40 -4.69
C VAL A 577 -2.19 17.68 -3.46
N PRO A 578 -1.49 18.32 -2.51
CA PRO A 578 -1.01 17.64 -1.31
C PRO A 578 -2.11 16.92 -0.49
N PRO A 579 -3.21 17.57 -0.05
CA PRO A 579 -4.24 16.88 0.72
C PRO A 579 -4.99 15.80 -0.09
N LEU A 580 -5.12 15.98 -1.42
CA LEU A 580 -5.67 14.97 -2.32
C LEU A 580 -4.78 13.72 -2.38
N VAL A 581 -3.49 13.89 -2.69
CA VAL A 581 -2.55 12.77 -2.84
C VAL A 581 -2.31 12.08 -1.50
N LEU A 582 -2.16 12.81 -0.40
CA LEU A 582 -1.96 12.20 0.92
C LEU A 582 -3.20 11.45 1.42
N SER A 583 -4.40 11.89 1.03
CA SER A 583 -5.61 11.10 1.24
C SER A 583 -5.58 9.81 0.42
N TRP A 584 -5.41 9.90 -0.91
CA TRP A 584 -5.74 8.82 -1.82
C TRP A 584 -4.60 7.88 -2.22
N ALA A 585 -3.33 8.29 -2.10
CA ALA A 585 -2.23 7.49 -2.62
C ALA A 585 -1.91 6.24 -1.78
N GLY A 586 -1.49 5.17 -2.46
CA GLY A 586 -0.97 3.93 -1.86
C GLY A 586 -1.91 2.74 -2.03
N ALA A 587 -1.48 1.56 -1.59
CA ALA A 587 -2.20 0.31 -1.80
C ALA A 587 -3.55 0.23 -1.10
N ARG A 588 -3.68 0.86 0.08
CA ARG A 588 -4.90 0.81 0.92
C ARG A 588 -5.10 2.17 1.59
N PRO A 589 -5.56 3.21 0.88
CA PRO A 589 -5.64 4.56 1.44
C PRO A 589 -6.63 4.70 2.60
N TRP A 590 -7.57 3.76 2.75
CA TRP A 590 -8.50 3.65 3.88
C TRP A 590 -8.02 2.71 5.02
N SER A 591 -6.90 2.00 4.84
CA SER A 591 -6.37 1.01 5.79
C SER A 591 -4.87 0.83 5.52
N ARG A 592 -4.10 1.91 5.72
CA ARG A 592 -2.65 1.90 5.49
C ARG A 592 -2.00 0.94 6.48
N ASP A 593 -0.89 0.35 6.06
CA ASP A 593 -0.02 -0.35 7.01
C ASP A 593 0.97 0.64 7.62
N GLN A 594 1.70 0.21 8.64
CA GLN A 594 2.63 1.04 9.41
C GLN A 594 3.66 1.81 8.55
N THR A 595 4.06 1.25 7.41
CA THR A 595 5.02 1.92 6.51
C THR A 595 4.35 2.99 5.67
N ASP A 596 3.21 2.69 5.04
CA ASP A 596 2.50 3.67 4.24
C ASP A 596 1.94 4.81 5.12
N GLU A 597 1.48 4.50 6.33
CA GLU A 597 1.00 5.48 7.32
C GLU A 597 2.13 6.41 7.77
N ARG A 598 3.26 5.87 8.23
CA ARG A 598 4.43 6.67 8.63
C ARG A 598 4.94 7.57 7.49
N VAL A 599 4.96 7.09 6.25
CA VAL A 599 5.38 7.91 5.09
C VAL A 599 4.41 9.07 4.81
N ILE A 600 3.13 8.92 5.12
CA ILE A 600 2.15 10.01 5.06
C ILE A 600 2.35 10.99 6.23
N ASP A 601 2.50 10.48 7.44
CA ASP A 601 2.75 11.29 8.64
C ASP A 601 4.06 12.10 8.51
N ASP A 602 5.12 11.48 7.98
CA ASP A 602 6.40 12.15 7.70
C ASP A 602 6.24 13.37 6.76
N VAL A 603 5.26 13.36 5.84
CA VAL A 603 4.95 14.52 4.98
C VAL A 603 4.25 15.63 5.76
N TYR A 604 3.29 15.28 6.61
CA TYR A 604 2.54 16.25 7.43
C TYR A 604 3.41 16.89 8.52
N ASP A 605 4.21 16.09 9.23
CA ASP A 605 5.08 16.55 10.33
C ASP A 605 6.42 17.13 9.85
N ASN A 606 6.69 17.03 8.54
CA ASN A 606 7.96 17.40 7.90
C ASN A 606 9.19 16.62 8.46
N THR A 607 9.04 15.32 8.69
CA THR A 607 10.06 14.44 9.30
C THR A 607 10.65 13.40 8.33
N GLY A 608 11.22 12.32 8.86
CA GLY A 608 11.83 11.24 8.09
C GLY A 608 13.15 11.57 7.38
N SER A 609 13.79 10.54 6.85
CA SER A 609 15.10 10.62 6.20
C SER A 609 15.22 9.59 5.08
N LEU A 610 16.27 9.70 4.24
CA LEU A 610 16.69 8.56 3.45
C LEU A 610 17.10 7.42 4.39
N ILE A 611 16.68 6.19 4.08
CA ILE A 611 17.01 5.00 4.87
C ILE A 611 18.02 4.11 4.13
N ASN A 612 18.87 3.41 4.89
CA ASN A 612 19.84 2.47 4.32
C ASN A 612 19.27 1.04 4.17
N SER A 613 18.28 0.70 4.99
CA SER A 613 17.65 -0.62 5.10
C SER A 613 16.23 -0.46 5.63
N GLN A 614 15.29 -1.29 5.18
CA GLN A 614 13.95 -1.34 5.76
C GLN A 614 13.94 -1.69 7.25
N SER A 615 15.00 -2.34 7.75
CA SER A 615 15.15 -2.63 9.18
C SER A 615 15.21 -1.38 10.07
N ALA A 616 15.65 -0.24 9.52
CA ALA A 616 15.68 1.05 10.24
C ALA A 616 14.29 1.62 10.53
N VAL A 617 13.25 1.10 9.86
CA VAL A 617 11.85 1.56 9.95
C VAL A 617 10.87 0.42 10.30
N GLY A 618 11.38 -0.68 10.87
CA GLY A 618 10.58 -1.82 11.35
C GLY A 618 10.33 -2.94 10.33
N GLY A 619 10.71 -2.75 9.06
CA GLY A 619 10.42 -3.71 7.99
C GLY A 619 8.92 -3.82 7.69
N VAL A 620 8.48 -4.96 7.14
CA VAL A 620 7.09 -5.17 6.66
C VAL A 620 6.03 -4.92 7.74
N GLY A 621 6.37 -5.11 9.02
CA GLY A 621 5.43 -5.03 10.13
C GLY A 621 4.46 -6.22 10.21
N PRO A 622 3.57 -6.25 11.21
CA PRO A 622 2.43 -7.16 11.24
C PRO A 622 1.40 -6.77 10.17
N LEU A 623 0.62 -7.74 9.71
CA LEU A 623 -0.53 -7.56 8.81
C LEU A 623 -1.68 -8.42 9.32
N ASP A 624 -2.87 -7.87 9.46
CA ASP A 624 -4.07 -8.65 9.70
C ASP A 624 -4.47 -9.39 8.42
N ALA A 625 -4.60 -10.72 8.53
CA ALA A 625 -5.08 -11.57 7.45
C ALA A 625 -6.58 -11.37 7.18
N GLY A 626 -7.34 -10.87 8.18
CA GLY A 626 -8.79 -10.81 8.14
C GLY A 626 -9.45 -12.18 7.98
N GLU A 627 -10.76 -12.17 7.76
CA GLU A 627 -11.53 -13.37 7.45
C GLU A 627 -11.63 -13.56 5.92
N PRO A 628 -11.23 -14.73 5.37
CA PRO A 628 -11.48 -15.07 3.98
C PRO A 628 -12.97 -15.03 3.64
N VAL A 629 -13.30 -14.45 2.50
CA VAL A 629 -14.66 -14.42 1.96
C VAL A 629 -14.99 -15.74 1.26
N ILE A 630 -16.27 -16.14 1.29
CA ILE A 630 -16.74 -17.35 0.61
C ILE A 630 -17.09 -16.98 -0.84
N ASP A 631 -16.51 -17.72 -1.77
CA ASP A 631 -16.85 -17.80 -3.20
C ASP A 631 -17.17 -19.29 -3.47
N SER A 632 -18.44 -19.60 -3.70
CA SER A 632 -18.98 -20.96 -3.73
C SER A 632 -18.81 -21.68 -5.08
N ASP A 633 -18.56 -20.97 -6.17
CA ASP A 633 -18.34 -21.57 -7.50
C ASP A 633 -16.95 -21.31 -8.12
N GLY A 634 -16.16 -20.43 -7.51
CA GLY A 634 -14.75 -20.16 -7.83
C GLY A 634 -14.58 -19.24 -9.03
N ASP A 635 -15.47 -18.25 -9.20
CA ASP A 635 -15.44 -17.32 -10.32
C ASP A 635 -14.78 -15.97 -10.03
N GLY A 636 -14.35 -15.76 -8.78
CA GLY A 636 -13.67 -14.57 -8.31
C GLY A 636 -14.57 -13.55 -7.61
N MET A 637 -15.88 -13.80 -7.54
CA MET A 637 -16.85 -12.97 -6.82
C MET A 637 -17.31 -13.67 -5.53
N PRO A 638 -17.37 -12.97 -4.37
CA PRO A 638 -17.89 -13.58 -3.14
C PRO A 638 -19.42 -13.69 -3.13
N ASP A 639 -19.96 -14.78 -2.58
CA ASP A 639 -21.40 -15.06 -2.45
C ASP A 639 -22.21 -13.84 -1.94
N ALA A 640 -21.63 -13.09 -1.00
CA ALA A 640 -22.26 -11.93 -0.37
C ALA A 640 -22.35 -10.71 -1.30
N PHE A 641 -21.35 -10.49 -2.18
CA PHE A 641 -21.41 -9.47 -3.23
C PHE A 641 -22.47 -9.86 -4.25
N GLU A 642 -22.40 -11.10 -4.71
CA GLU A 642 -23.28 -11.63 -5.76
C GLU A 642 -24.77 -11.57 -5.39
N VAL A 643 -25.13 -12.01 -4.18
CA VAL A 643 -26.51 -11.90 -3.67
C VAL A 643 -26.97 -10.44 -3.59
N ALA A 644 -26.07 -9.49 -3.32
CA ALA A 644 -26.37 -8.07 -3.26
C ALA A 644 -26.51 -7.42 -4.66
N TYR A 645 -25.72 -7.87 -5.63
CA TYR A 645 -25.68 -7.33 -7.00
C TYR A 645 -26.58 -8.08 -8.01
N GLY A 646 -27.10 -9.26 -7.64
CA GLY A 646 -28.09 -10.00 -8.42
C GLY A 646 -27.54 -11.09 -9.35
N THR A 647 -26.25 -11.45 -9.21
CA THR A 647 -25.65 -12.63 -9.85
C THR A 647 -25.96 -13.90 -9.04
N ASN A 648 -25.32 -15.04 -9.36
CA ASN A 648 -25.70 -16.33 -8.79
C ASN A 648 -24.50 -17.13 -8.23
N PRO A 649 -24.36 -17.22 -6.88
CA PRO A 649 -23.24 -17.91 -6.18
C PRO A 649 -23.09 -19.43 -6.34
N ASN A 650 -23.65 -19.99 -7.39
CA ASN A 650 -23.64 -21.43 -7.68
C ASN A 650 -23.48 -21.67 -9.19
N SER A 651 -23.02 -20.67 -9.94
CA SER A 651 -22.95 -20.64 -11.40
C SER A 651 -22.02 -19.53 -11.88
N ALA A 652 -20.72 -19.84 -11.95
CA ALA A 652 -19.68 -18.96 -12.48
C ALA A 652 -20.15 -18.08 -13.67
N ASP A 653 -20.47 -16.83 -13.36
CA ASP A 653 -21.04 -15.83 -14.27
C ASP A 653 -20.23 -14.52 -14.30
N ASN A 654 -19.05 -14.51 -13.66
CA ASN A 654 -17.99 -13.49 -13.68
C ASN A 654 -17.74 -12.77 -15.01
N ASN A 655 -17.92 -13.47 -16.14
CA ASN A 655 -17.71 -12.99 -17.51
C ASN A 655 -19.01 -12.56 -18.22
N GLY A 656 -20.13 -12.60 -17.52
CA GLY A 656 -21.37 -11.92 -17.88
C GLY A 656 -21.28 -10.41 -17.63
N ASP A 657 -22.32 -9.70 -18.06
CA ASP A 657 -22.50 -8.25 -17.94
C ASP A 657 -24.00 -8.05 -17.64
N ILE A 658 -24.34 -8.02 -16.34
CA ILE A 658 -25.75 -8.10 -15.87
C ILE A 658 -26.52 -6.78 -16.02
N ASP A 659 -25.83 -5.64 -15.94
CA ASP A 659 -26.40 -4.30 -16.08
C ASP A 659 -26.24 -3.71 -17.50
N GLY A 660 -25.42 -4.33 -18.35
CA GLY A 660 -25.21 -3.94 -19.75
C GLY A 660 -24.29 -2.73 -19.89
N ASP A 661 -23.40 -2.52 -18.91
CA ASP A 661 -22.56 -1.33 -18.81
C ASP A 661 -21.20 -1.50 -19.53
N GLY A 662 -20.84 -2.71 -19.95
CA GLY A 662 -19.63 -3.02 -20.72
C GLY A 662 -18.43 -3.51 -19.89
N TYR A 663 -18.53 -3.49 -18.56
CA TYR A 663 -17.63 -4.24 -17.67
C TYR A 663 -18.23 -5.63 -17.36
N THR A 664 -17.40 -6.60 -16.99
CA THR A 664 -17.93 -7.89 -16.56
C THR A 664 -18.40 -7.86 -15.10
N ASN A 665 -19.23 -8.84 -14.70
CA ASN A 665 -19.68 -9.00 -13.31
C ASN A 665 -18.49 -9.00 -12.32
N LEU A 666 -17.39 -9.68 -12.67
CA LEU A 666 -16.15 -9.66 -11.89
C LEU A 666 -15.50 -8.28 -11.82
N GLU A 667 -15.43 -7.54 -12.93
CA GLU A 667 -14.90 -6.17 -12.90
C GLU A 667 -15.77 -5.27 -12.01
N ASN A 668 -17.10 -5.44 -12.02
CA ASN A 668 -18.00 -4.75 -11.11
C ASN A 668 -17.75 -5.12 -9.64
N TYR A 669 -17.40 -6.38 -9.32
CA TYR A 669 -16.87 -6.73 -8.01
C TYR A 669 -15.54 -6.04 -7.70
N LEU A 670 -14.58 -6.01 -8.63
CA LEU A 670 -13.28 -5.34 -8.44
C LEU A 670 -13.43 -3.84 -8.20
N HIS A 671 -14.37 -3.18 -8.89
CA HIS A 671 -14.70 -1.76 -8.71
C HIS A 671 -15.38 -1.50 -7.37
N TRP A 672 -16.22 -2.43 -6.89
CA TRP A 672 -16.82 -2.35 -5.56
C TRP A 672 -15.79 -2.57 -4.45
N ALA A 673 -14.89 -3.56 -4.61
CA ALA A 673 -13.86 -3.90 -3.64
C ALA A 673 -12.79 -2.82 -3.49
N ALA A 674 -12.56 -2.00 -4.52
CA ALA A 674 -11.64 -0.87 -4.54
C ALA A 674 -12.18 0.41 -3.84
N ARG A 675 -13.42 0.41 -3.35
CA ARG A 675 -14.00 1.59 -2.67
C ARG A 675 -13.53 1.69 -1.21
N PRO A 676 -13.33 2.91 -0.68
CA PRO A 676 -13.21 3.14 0.76
C PRO A 676 -14.42 2.56 1.53
N ARG A 677 -14.19 2.07 2.77
CA ARG A 677 -15.19 1.33 3.58
C ARG A 677 -15.43 1.96 4.96
#